data_AF-A0A423N9Z6-F1
#
_entry.id   AF-A0A423N9Z6-F1
#
_cell.length_a   1.000
_cell.length_b   1.000
_cell.length_c   1.000
_cell.angle_alpha   90.00
_cell.angle_beta   90.00
_cell.angle_gamma   90.00
#
_symmetry.space_group_name_H-M   'P 1'
#
loop_
_entity.id
_entity.type
_entity.pdbx_description
1 polymer ?
#
loop_
_entity_poly.entity_id
_entity_poly.type
_entity_poly.pdbx_seq_one_letter_code
_entity_poly.pdbx_strand_id
1 'polypeptide(L)'
;MQKPPTWELTEAVHTTAVAPIHIPVASGTSTTIPNSGMFGPHNFGPHNLVIINSRTIDATKAALAQEYQSRTQQLSQTLEHELAATRLEGTTHPLPPAESIIRELGVRATLLQRKTAEFHQKTALANQFYGSDPRSKNLIEFYQKAVTLQNPVMPGGVAIQAWTTSFRAAYDSQLLAQSIAILNQQQVNVQNWLATVQGNDRAQAAAAEAQRLAAERARIAVEQQRQRELAEAARVEQARLAALAETQRLAKERARIEAESRREAAEKARLSDQHHQQALIEATRRKNEEEMIRTPEQAQLVELANKQKLAALLAGYSETLTRLIAEARAQSQERTRIAATNSVVGDTDSKAEATTQKLATEQAPLQTKPEQPIEKVQQQERGATKVQHVYPASGVLATNSPVVSFASKATSLSPATSSAILTSLRAGLLTVQAAAAALISGPVLVGFAALLMPSRLGNGERFSMSVPLAELSSESAQTLREIADRQGTLELPVGLGVRRLGAGAEIFVATSDDFHIRSSVLVLNAAYDLLNDVYEVALPDSPTDFLTWTPAISPGDSSTESPMVDTDSPAYTGAPIVPIEGRLDLNPILVEGWERFIIVFPDDSGIAPLYVVFSSPYAGGYVKGKYSGRTYNPEQSGGPILDLDWRTAVITQAGVTNVKLHVARFNQSDANDIMNQRLERILKGDLNFTDTDLRYYTHELRELERYRNFGYSDDTSPSEESTIWNNAHTATLEDYKLGSELTLLYNEEAVNAMNAQDEREYQNDMRSFAQ
;
A
#
# COMPACT_ATOMS: atom_id res chain seq x y z
N MET A 1 33.22 95.05 -26.06
CA MET A 1 31.84 95.56 -25.98
C MET A 1 31.02 94.53 -25.23
N GLN A 2 30.38 94.92 -24.11
CA GLN A 2 29.48 94.04 -23.35
C GLN A 2 28.22 93.74 -24.18
N LYS A 3 27.73 92.49 -24.13
CA LYS A 3 26.40 92.15 -24.65
C LYS A 3 25.33 92.93 -23.86
N PRO A 4 24.32 93.51 -24.51
CA PRO A 4 23.22 94.14 -23.80
C PRO A 4 22.46 93.08 -22.98
N PRO A 5 21.87 93.46 -21.83
CA PRO A 5 21.11 92.54 -21.00
C PRO A 5 19.86 92.03 -21.71
N THR A 6 19.47 90.80 -21.37
CA THR A 6 18.23 90.16 -21.85
C THR A 6 17.01 90.95 -21.37
N TRP A 7 16.12 91.25 -22.31
CA TRP A 7 14.84 91.91 -22.01
C TRP A 7 13.86 90.84 -21.52
N GLU A 8 13.56 90.86 -20.23
CA GLU A 8 12.50 90.03 -19.65
C GLU A 8 11.21 90.85 -19.56
N LEU A 9 10.12 90.32 -20.12
CA LEU A 9 8.78 90.88 -19.95
C LEU A 9 8.23 90.38 -18.62
N THR A 10 8.18 91.24 -17.62
CA THR A 10 7.71 90.91 -16.26
C THR A 10 6.19 91.07 -16.09
N GLU A 11 5.49 91.59 -17.10
CA GLU A 11 4.04 91.81 -17.10
C GLU A 11 3.41 91.35 -18.43
N ALA A 12 2.13 90.97 -18.40
CA ALA A 12 1.41 90.50 -19.58
C ALA A 12 1.18 91.66 -20.58
N VAL A 13 1.58 91.47 -21.84
CA VAL A 13 1.32 92.43 -22.91
C VAL A 13 -0.10 92.21 -23.44
N HIS A 14 -0.97 93.20 -23.25
CA HIS A 14 -2.34 93.18 -23.76
C HIS A 14 -2.45 93.96 -25.08
N THR A 15 -2.96 93.32 -26.13
CA THR A 15 -3.30 93.97 -27.40
C THR A 15 -4.81 94.20 -27.45
N THR A 16 -5.24 95.44 -27.71
CA THR A 16 -6.66 95.84 -27.83
C THR A 16 -7.08 96.11 -29.28
N ALA A 17 -6.42 95.49 -30.26
CA ALA A 17 -6.76 95.65 -31.68
C ALA A 17 -7.96 94.77 -32.08
N VAL A 18 -8.82 95.30 -32.96
CA VAL A 18 -9.96 94.56 -33.52
C VAL A 18 -9.44 93.50 -34.51
N ALA A 19 -9.79 92.23 -34.28
CA ALA A 19 -9.36 91.13 -35.14
C ALA A 19 -10.01 91.21 -36.54
N PRO A 20 -9.26 90.98 -37.64
CA PRO A 20 -9.82 90.89 -38.98
C PRO A 20 -10.86 89.77 -39.09
N ILE A 21 -11.89 90.00 -39.90
CA ILE A 21 -12.96 89.03 -40.16
C ILE A 21 -12.33 87.73 -40.71
N HIS A 22 -12.73 86.59 -40.15
CA HIS A 22 -12.26 85.20 -40.40
C HIS A 22 -11.02 84.72 -39.62
N ILE A 23 -10.46 85.49 -38.69
CA ILE A 23 -9.38 85.01 -37.81
C ILE A 23 -9.96 84.63 -36.43
N PRO A 24 -9.86 83.36 -35.98
CA PRO A 24 -10.27 82.98 -34.63
C PRO A 24 -9.33 83.61 -33.60
N VAL A 25 -9.91 84.34 -32.63
CA VAL A 25 -9.17 84.93 -31.52
C VAL A 25 -8.84 83.84 -30.49
N ALA A 26 -7.55 83.65 -30.18
CA ALA A 26 -7.12 82.67 -29.19
C ALA A 26 -7.51 83.10 -27.76
N SER A 27 -7.90 82.13 -26.92
CA SER A 27 -8.27 82.36 -25.52
C SER A 27 -7.09 82.92 -24.70
N GLY A 28 -7.38 83.90 -23.86
CA GLY A 28 -6.45 84.91 -23.31
C GLY A 28 -5.32 84.47 -22.35
N THR A 29 -4.99 83.18 -22.26
CA THR A 29 -3.78 82.72 -21.56
C THR A 29 -3.20 81.50 -22.27
N SER A 30 -2.14 81.71 -23.05
CA SER A 30 -1.30 80.65 -23.62
C SER A 30 0.13 80.93 -23.19
N THR A 31 0.81 79.95 -22.57
CA THR A 31 2.25 80.01 -22.29
C THR A 31 3.10 79.81 -23.55
N THR A 32 2.46 79.52 -24.68
CA THR A 32 3.09 79.32 -25.98
C THR A 32 2.69 80.46 -26.90
N ILE A 33 3.67 81.27 -27.30
CA ILE A 33 3.50 82.33 -28.29
C ILE A 33 3.02 81.68 -29.60
N PRO A 34 1.84 82.03 -30.15
CA PRO A 34 1.46 81.55 -31.47
C PRO A 34 2.37 82.21 -32.50
N ASN A 35 3.10 81.38 -33.25
CA ASN A 35 4.05 81.84 -34.26
C ASN A 35 3.31 82.43 -35.48
N SER A 36 2.91 83.70 -35.41
CA SER A 36 2.41 84.45 -36.56
C SER A 36 3.49 85.38 -37.10
N GLY A 37 4.02 85.05 -38.27
CA GLY A 37 4.95 85.90 -39.04
C GLY A 37 5.66 85.11 -40.14
N MET A 38 6.00 85.80 -41.24
CA MET A 38 6.68 85.27 -42.44
C MET A 38 8.09 84.69 -42.19
N PHE A 39 8.48 84.50 -40.92
CA PHE A 39 9.74 83.96 -40.43
C PHE A 39 9.54 82.84 -39.37
N GLY A 40 8.35 82.24 -39.31
CA GLY A 40 8.14 80.99 -38.54
C GLY A 40 8.83 79.78 -39.22
N PRO A 41 9.16 78.71 -38.47
CA PRO A 41 9.85 77.56 -39.03
C PRO A 41 8.96 76.98 -40.14
N HIS A 42 9.48 76.98 -41.37
CA HIS A 42 8.87 76.26 -42.47
C HIS A 42 8.77 74.80 -42.03
N ASN A 43 7.56 74.34 -41.73
CA ASN A 43 7.31 73.15 -40.94
C ASN A 43 7.74 71.82 -41.60
N PHE A 44 8.42 71.85 -42.74
CA PHE A 44 8.95 70.67 -43.46
C PHE A 44 10.22 70.98 -44.28
N GLY A 45 11.12 71.84 -43.80
CA GLY A 45 12.45 71.98 -44.43
C GLY A 45 13.29 70.70 -44.28
N PRO A 46 14.11 70.29 -45.28
CA PRO A 46 14.81 69.00 -45.27
C PRO A 46 15.69 68.77 -44.02
N HIS A 47 16.30 69.82 -43.47
CA HIS A 47 17.09 69.72 -42.23
C HIS A 47 16.25 69.40 -40.98
N ASN A 48 15.04 69.94 -40.86
CA ASN A 48 14.17 69.67 -39.71
C ASN A 48 13.65 68.23 -39.72
N LEU A 49 13.33 67.71 -40.92
CA LEU A 49 12.93 66.31 -41.11
C LEU A 49 14.04 65.34 -40.68
N VAL A 50 15.30 65.65 -40.97
CA VAL A 50 16.44 64.82 -40.56
C VAL A 50 16.61 64.75 -39.04
N ILE A 51 16.46 65.88 -38.35
CA ILE A 51 16.58 65.94 -36.89
C ILE A 51 15.45 65.14 -36.22
N ILE A 52 14.20 65.29 -36.70
CA ILE A 52 13.05 64.57 -36.15
C ILE A 52 13.22 63.06 -36.33
N ASN A 53 13.54 62.62 -37.55
CA ASN A 53 13.72 61.19 -37.84
C ASN A 53 14.90 60.59 -37.06
N SER A 54 16.01 61.32 -36.88
CA SER A 54 17.13 60.86 -36.05
C SER A 54 16.68 60.60 -34.61
N ARG A 55 15.96 61.55 -34.00
CA ARG A 55 15.42 61.37 -32.64
C ARG A 55 14.45 60.19 -32.56
N THR A 56 13.59 60.02 -33.56
CA THR A 56 12.68 58.87 -33.63
C THR A 56 13.45 57.56 -33.73
N ILE A 57 14.48 57.46 -34.56
CA ILE A 57 15.32 56.28 -34.71
C ILE A 57 16.01 55.94 -33.40
N ASP A 58 16.65 56.92 -32.76
CA ASP A 58 17.38 56.71 -31.50
C ASP A 58 16.43 56.28 -30.36
N ALA A 59 15.25 56.91 -30.25
CA ALA A 59 14.23 56.53 -29.30
C ALA A 59 13.71 55.10 -29.54
N THR A 60 13.44 54.73 -30.79
CA THR A 60 13.01 53.37 -31.15
C THR A 60 14.09 52.33 -30.84
N LYS A 61 15.37 52.63 -31.13
CA LYS A 61 16.49 51.75 -30.79
C LYS A 61 16.57 51.49 -29.28
N ALA A 62 16.46 52.55 -28.47
CA ALA A 62 16.50 52.46 -27.02
C ALA A 62 15.30 51.66 -26.46
N ALA A 63 14.09 51.93 -26.94
CA ALA A 63 12.88 51.24 -26.50
C ALA A 63 12.94 49.73 -26.81
N LEU A 64 13.34 49.35 -28.02
CA LEU A 64 13.46 47.95 -28.42
C LEU A 64 14.59 47.23 -27.68
N ALA A 65 15.68 47.92 -27.35
CA ALA A 65 16.75 47.35 -26.52
C ALA A 65 16.25 47.05 -25.10
N GLN A 66 15.45 47.93 -24.49
CA GLN A 66 14.85 47.70 -23.18
C GLN A 66 13.84 46.53 -23.20
N GLU A 67 12.97 46.49 -24.20
CA GLU A 67 12.01 45.39 -24.41
C GLU A 67 12.74 44.05 -24.54
N TYR A 68 13.81 44.01 -25.35
CA TYR A 68 14.65 42.83 -25.51
C TYR A 68 15.27 42.37 -24.18
N GLN A 69 15.86 43.28 -23.40
CA GLN A 69 16.45 42.95 -22.09
C GLN A 69 15.41 42.35 -21.14
N SER A 70 14.20 42.93 -21.08
CA SER A 70 13.11 42.41 -20.26
C SER A 70 12.72 40.99 -20.68
N ARG A 71 12.62 40.72 -21.98
CA ARG A 71 12.26 39.38 -22.49
C ARG A 71 13.36 38.36 -22.29
N THR A 72 14.63 38.76 -22.40
CA THR A 72 15.77 37.88 -22.10
C THR A 72 15.76 37.43 -20.64
N GLN A 73 15.39 38.29 -19.70
CA GLN A 73 15.28 37.92 -18.28
C GLN A 73 14.13 36.91 -18.01
N GLN A 74 13.07 36.95 -18.80
CA GLN A 74 11.90 36.07 -18.68
C GLN A 74 11.97 34.83 -19.58
N LEU A 75 13.08 34.65 -20.31
CA LEU A 75 13.18 33.67 -21.39
C LEU A 75 12.96 32.24 -20.90
N SER A 76 13.57 31.86 -19.77
CA SER A 76 13.41 30.51 -19.20
C SER A 76 11.96 30.22 -18.83
N GLN A 77 11.26 31.16 -18.17
CA GLN A 77 9.86 30.97 -17.78
C GLN A 77 8.95 30.85 -19.01
N THR A 78 9.20 31.66 -20.05
CA THR A 78 8.42 31.62 -21.28
C THR A 78 8.61 30.28 -22.01
N LEU A 79 9.85 29.78 -22.09
CA LEU A 79 10.13 28.47 -22.68
C LEU A 79 9.43 27.34 -21.95
N GLU A 80 9.36 27.39 -20.62
CA GLU A 80 8.63 26.38 -19.86
C GLU A 80 7.13 26.40 -20.11
N HIS A 81 6.54 27.59 -20.24
CA HIS A 81 5.14 27.71 -20.60
C HIS A 81 4.86 27.13 -21.99
N GLU A 82 5.74 27.38 -22.96
CA GLU A 82 5.63 26.83 -24.31
C GLU A 82 5.86 25.31 -24.36
N LEU A 83 6.78 24.79 -23.56
CA LEU A 83 6.97 23.34 -23.40
C LEU A 83 5.73 22.71 -22.77
N ALA A 84 5.17 23.30 -21.73
CA ALA A 84 3.92 22.84 -21.11
C ALA A 84 2.76 22.83 -22.11
N ALA A 85 2.59 23.89 -22.91
CA ALA A 85 1.60 23.93 -23.97
C ALA A 85 1.84 22.83 -25.02
N THR A 86 3.10 22.59 -25.41
CA THR A 86 3.46 21.54 -26.38
C THR A 86 3.18 20.14 -25.83
N ARG A 87 3.33 19.90 -24.52
CA ARG A 87 2.98 18.61 -23.87
C ARG A 87 1.49 18.29 -24.02
N LEU A 88 0.62 19.31 -23.96
CA LEU A 88 -0.83 19.15 -24.05
C LEU A 88 -1.32 18.78 -25.47
N GLU A 89 -0.46 18.89 -26.49
CA GLU A 89 -0.79 18.48 -27.86
C GLU A 89 -0.70 16.96 -28.06
N GLY A 90 0.01 16.26 -27.16
CA GLY A 90 0.22 14.82 -27.19
C GLY A 90 -0.61 14.07 -26.15
N THR A 91 -0.39 12.75 -26.05
CA THR A 91 -1.02 11.93 -25.02
C THR A 91 -0.39 12.19 -23.65
N THR A 92 -1.23 12.51 -22.67
CA THR A 92 -0.84 12.65 -21.26
C THR A 92 -0.85 11.32 -20.50
N HIS A 93 -1.04 10.21 -21.22
CA HIS A 93 -1.11 8.88 -20.61
C HIS A 93 0.20 8.54 -19.87
N PRO A 94 0.11 7.93 -18.69
CA PRO A 94 1.22 7.32 -17.97
C PRO A 94 2.10 6.43 -18.85
N LEU A 95 3.43 6.53 -18.72
CA LEU A 95 4.39 5.67 -19.40
C LEU A 95 5.52 5.21 -18.45
N PRO A 96 6.17 4.06 -18.72
CA PRO A 96 7.39 3.67 -18.03
C PRO A 96 8.47 4.76 -18.10
N PRO A 97 9.42 4.82 -17.14
CA PRO A 97 10.36 5.92 -17.02
C PRO A 97 11.14 6.22 -18.30
N ALA A 98 11.76 5.23 -18.96
CA ALA A 98 12.49 5.45 -20.21
C ALA A 98 11.60 6.00 -21.35
N GLU A 99 10.37 5.52 -21.47
CA GLU A 99 9.42 5.95 -22.51
C GLU A 99 8.91 7.37 -22.26
N SER A 100 8.67 7.75 -21.00
CA SER A 100 8.29 9.11 -20.62
C SER A 100 9.38 10.14 -21.00
N ILE A 101 10.66 9.77 -20.86
CA ILE A 101 11.80 10.60 -21.24
C ILE A 101 11.89 10.74 -22.76
N ILE A 102 11.65 9.64 -23.49
CA ILE A 102 11.59 9.66 -24.96
C ILE A 102 10.47 10.58 -25.45
N ARG A 103 9.29 10.53 -24.82
CA ARG A 103 8.19 11.46 -25.13
C ARG A 103 8.61 12.91 -24.93
N GLU A 104 9.29 13.20 -23.82
CA GLU A 104 9.77 14.54 -23.51
C GLU A 104 10.83 15.04 -24.51
N LEU A 105 11.71 14.15 -24.99
CA LEU A 105 12.63 14.47 -26.11
C LEU A 105 11.85 14.83 -27.39
N GLY A 106 10.71 14.18 -27.63
CA GLY A 106 9.80 14.49 -28.74
C GLY A 106 9.12 15.86 -28.61
N VAL A 107 8.67 16.21 -27.40
CA VAL A 107 8.09 17.54 -27.09
C VAL A 107 9.12 18.64 -27.37
N ARG A 108 10.34 18.50 -26.83
CA ARG A 108 11.42 19.47 -27.06
C ARG A 108 11.83 19.56 -28.52
N ALA A 109 11.94 18.43 -29.22
CA ALA A 109 12.24 18.41 -30.65
C ALA A 109 11.18 19.19 -31.46
N THR A 110 9.91 19.04 -31.10
CA THR A 110 8.80 19.77 -31.74
C THR A 110 8.90 21.27 -31.50
N LEU A 111 9.12 21.72 -30.26
CA LEU A 111 9.29 23.14 -29.95
C LEU A 111 10.54 23.72 -30.62
N LEU A 112 11.66 22.99 -30.60
CA LEU A 112 12.90 23.36 -31.27
C LEU A 112 12.69 23.57 -32.78
N GLN A 113 11.95 22.68 -33.43
CA GLN A 113 11.61 22.82 -34.84
C GLN A 113 10.80 24.09 -35.11
N ARG A 114 9.78 24.37 -34.29
CA ARG A 114 8.94 25.58 -34.40
C ARG A 114 9.76 26.86 -34.22
N LYS A 115 10.59 26.92 -33.18
CA LYS A 115 11.47 28.07 -32.91
C LYS A 115 12.50 28.28 -34.01
N THR A 116 13.03 27.20 -34.58
CA THR A 116 13.95 27.27 -35.72
C THR A 116 13.26 27.85 -36.97
N ALA A 117 12.02 27.43 -37.25
CA ALA A 117 11.24 28.00 -38.35
C ALA A 117 10.94 29.49 -38.14
N GLU A 118 10.53 29.88 -36.93
CA GLU A 118 10.29 31.28 -36.57
C GLU A 118 11.57 32.12 -36.65
N PHE A 119 12.70 31.57 -36.21
CA PHE A 119 14.02 32.22 -36.32
C PHE A 119 14.37 32.56 -37.77
N HIS A 120 14.16 31.62 -38.69
CA HIS A 120 14.39 31.86 -40.12
C HIS A 120 13.44 32.92 -40.68
N GLN A 121 12.16 32.90 -40.30
CA GLN A 121 11.19 33.90 -40.71
C GLN A 121 11.57 35.31 -40.22
N LYS A 122 11.91 35.44 -38.93
CA LYS A 122 12.32 36.72 -38.33
C LYS A 122 13.64 37.23 -38.89
N THR A 123 14.58 36.34 -39.20
CA THR A 123 15.84 36.71 -39.86
C THR A 123 15.61 37.26 -41.27
N ALA A 124 14.71 36.63 -42.05
CA ALA A 124 14.33 37.15 -43.37
C ALA A 124 13.66 38.53 -43.27
N LEU A 125 12.75 38.72 -42.30
CA LEU A 125 12.10 40.01 -42.04
C LEU A 125 13.10 41.07 -41.58
N ALA A 126 14.05 40.71 -40.71
CA ALA A 126 15.12 41.60 -40.26
C ALA A 126 15.94 42.12 -41.43
N ASN A 127 16.25 41.26 -42.41
CA ASN A 127 17.03 41.63 -43.59
C ASN A 127 16.20 42.36 -44.66
N GLN A 128 14.88 42.51 -44.51
CA GLN A 128 14.03 43.05 -45.58
C GLN A 128 14.36 44.52 -45.95
N PHE A 129 14.76 45.34 -44.98
CA PHE A 129 15.06 46.75 -45.25
C PHE A 129 16.43 46.95 -45.90
N TYR A 130 17.51 46.36 -45.36
CA TYR A 130 18.89 46.59 -45.84
C TYR A 130 19.48 45.44 -46.69
N GLY A 131 18.77 44.31 -46.82
CA GLY A 131 19.37 43.05 -47.31
C GLY A 131 20.36 42.41 -46.33
N SER A 132 20.52 42.97 -45.14
CA SER A 132 21.47 42.56 -44.10
C SER A 132 20.99 43.06 -42.73
N ASP A 133 21.68 42.68 -41.66
CA ASP A 133 21.29 43.00 -40.28
C ASP A 133 21.20 44.52 -40.04
N PRO A 134 20.01 45.05 -39.71
CA PRO A 134 19.79 46.49 -39.53
C PRO A 134 20.49 47.08 -38.30
N ARG A 135 20.93 46.26 -37.34
CA ARG A 135 21.63 46.72 -36.12
C ARG A 135 23.06 47.16 -36.38
N SER A 136 23.65 46.66 -37.46
CA SER A 136 24.99 47.06 -37.93
C SER A 136 25.00 48.41 -38.66
N LYS A 137 23.82 48.98 -38.93
CA LYS A 137 23.65 50.12 -39.85
C LYS A 137 23.58 51.46 -39.13
N ASN A 138 24.21 52.47 -39.74
CA ASN A 138 24.21 53.85 -39.24
C ASN A 138 23.11 54.71 -39.91
N LEU A 139 22.97 55.96 -39.44
CA LEU A 139 21.94 56.89 -39.93
C LEU A 139 22.12 57.24 -41.42
N ILE A 140 23.36 57.28 -41.92
CA ILE A 140 23.65 57.59 -43.32
C ILE A 140 23.13 56.45 -44.22
N GLU A 141 23.44 55.20 -43.86
CA GLU A 141 22.94 54.01 -44.57
C GLU A 141 21.40 53.93 -44.52
N PHE A 142 20.79 54.31 -43.40
CA PHE A 142 19.33 54.44 -43.30
C PHE A 142 18.78 55.38 -44.37
N TYR A 143 19.31 56.60 -44.47
CA TYR A 143 18.81 57.58 -45.44
C TYR A 143 19.02 57.15 -46.88
N GLN A 144 20.16 56.53 -47.20
CA GLN A 144 20.45 56.00 -48.54
C GLN A 144 19.37 55.00 -48.99
N LYS A 145 18.86 54.17 -48.08
CA LYS A 145 17.78 53.23 -48.39
C LYS A 145 16.38 53.85 -48.27
N ALA A 146 16.15 54.69 -47.27
CA ALA A 146 14.84 55.27 -46.98
C ALA A 146 14.32 56.14 -48.14
N VAL A 147 15.18 56.91 -48.80
CA VAL A 147 14.78 57.76 -49.93
C VAL A 147 14.30 56.97 -51.15
N THR A 148 14.73 55.71 -51.30
CA THR A 148 14.23 54.84 -52.39
C THR A 148 12.81 54.36 -52.13
N LEU A 149 12.34 54.43 -50.88
CA LEU A 149 10.99 54.03 -50.47
C LEU A 149 10.05 55.23 -50.39
N GLN A 150 10.53 56.37 -49.87
CA GLN A 150 9.75 57.58 -49.71
C GLN A 150 10.65 58.82 -49.74
N ASN A 151 10.37 59.75 -50.65
CA ASN A 151 11.09 61.03 -50.75
C ASN A 151 10.08 62.20 -50.81
N PRO A 152 10.08 63.14 -49.84
CA PRO A 152 10.96 63.21 -48.66
C PRO A 152 10.64 62.13 -47.61
N VAL A 153 11.65 61.73 -46.83
CA VAL A 153 11.48 60.73 -45.74
C VAL A 153 10.68 61.37 -44.60
N MET A 154 9.38 61.07 -44.55
CA MET A 154 8.48 61.67 -43.56
C MET A 154 8.60 60.99 -42.19
N PRO A 155 8.52 61.74 -41.08
CA PRO A 155 8.39 61.17 -39.73
C PRO A 155 7.15 60.28 -39.65
N GLY A 156 7.32 59.06 -39.16
CA GLY A 156 6.24 58.06 -39.11
C GLY A 156 5.77 57.53 -40.47
N GLY A 157 6.45 57.91 -41.56
CA GLY A 157 6.15 57.45 -42.92
C GLY A 157 6.61 56.01 -43.19
N VAL A 158 6.30 55.52 -44.40
CA VAL A 158 6.51 54.13 -44.81
C VAL A 158 7.97 53.68 -44.64
N ALA A 159 8.93 54.57 -44.90
CA ALA A 159 10.35 54.24 -44.75
C ALA A 159 10.76 54.01 -43.28
N ILE A 160 10.27 54.85 -42.34
CA ILE A 160 10.53 54.71 -40.90
C ILE A 160 9.82 53.46 -40.36
N GLN A 161 8.59 53.20 -40.81
CA GLN A 161 7.84 52.00 -40.42
C GLN A 161 8.51 50.72 -40.90
N ALA A 162 8.91 50.65 -42.18
CA ALA A 162 9.60 49.49 -42.74
C ALA A 162 10.94 49.22 -42.03
N TRP A 163 11.70 50.27 -41.73
CA TRP A 163 12.92 50.15 -40.92
C TRP A 163 12.62 49.66 -39.50
N THR A 164 11.58 50.19 -38.85
CA THR A 164 11.20 49.80 -37.49
C THR A 164 10.83 48.31 -37.43
N THR A 165 10.05 47.81 -38.39
CA THR A 165 9.68 46.39 -38.50
C THR A 165 10.92 45.51 -38.66
N SER A 166 11.84 45.88 -39.56
CA SER A 166 13.11 45.19 -39.77
C SER A 166 13.99 45.21 -38.52
N PHE A 167 14.10 46.35 -37.84
CA PHE A 167 14.91 46.49 -36.63
C PHE A 167 14.36 45.70 -35.43
N ARG A 168 13.03 45.66 -35.25
CA ARG A 168 12.37 44.81 -34.24
C ARG A 168 12.60 43.33 -34.54
N ALA A 169 12.43 42.92 -35.79
CA ALA A 169 12.65 41.53 -36.19
C ALA A 169 14.09 41.05 -35.95
N ALA A 170 15.07 41.95 -35.95
CA ALA A 170 16.46 41.64 -35.62
C ALA A 170 16.68 41.33 -34.13
N TYR A 171 15.94 41.98 -33.23
CA TYR A 171 15.93 41.61 -31.81
C TYR A 171 15.13 40.32 -31.56
N ASP A 172 13.99 40.15 -32.24
CA ASP A 172 13.21 38.90 -32.17
C ASP A 172 14.07 37.70 -32.61
N SER A 173 14.82 37.81 -33.71
CA SER A 173 15.71 36.73 -34.17
C SER A 173 16.84 36.44 -33.19
N GLN A 174 17.39 37.46 -32.52
CA GLN A 174 18.39 37.25 -31.47
C GLN A 174 17.81 36.53 -30.25
N LEU A 175 16.59 36.87 -29.83
CA LEU A 175 15.90 36.20 -28.73
C LEU A 175 15.62 34.73 -29.08
N LEU A 176 15.13 34.47 -30.30
CA LEU A 176 14.90 33.12 -30.80
C LEU A 176 16.19 32.28 -30.89
N ALA A 177 17.32 32.89 -31.29
CA ALA A 177 18.60 32.21 -31.27
C ALA A 177 19.02 31.77 -29.86
N GLN A 178 18.76 32.61 -28.84
CA GLN A 178 18.98 32.24 -27.43
C GLN A 178 18.03 31.13 -26.98
N SER A 179 16.75 31.20 -27.33
CA SER A 179 15.78 30.12 -27.07
C SER A 179 16.25 28.78 -27.64
N ILE A 180 16.69 28.76 -28.90
CA ILE A 180 17.20 27.57 -29.58
C ILE A 180 18.45 27.02 -28.87
N ALA A 181 19.37 27.88 -28.44
CA ALA A 181 20.56 27.46 -27.70
C ALA A 181 20.20 26.78 -26.36
N ILE A 182 19.26 27.36 -25.61
CA ILE A 182 18.77 26.78 -24.35
C ILE A 182 18.09 25.43 -24.59
N LEU A 183 17.19 25.34 -25.57
CA LEU A 183 16.49 24.10 -25.91
C LEU A 183 17.44 22.99 -26.36
N ASN A 184 18.47 23.32 -27.15
CA ASN A 184 19.50 22.35 -27.55
C ASN A 184 20.29 21.84 -26.35
N GLN A 185 20.67 22.72 -25.42
CA GLN A 185 21.36 22.30 -24.20
C GLN A 185 20.47 21.38 -23.34
N GLN A 186 19.20 21.75 -23.14
CA GLN A 186 18.24 20.91 -22.44
C GLN A 186 18.06 19.55 -23.13
N GLN A 187 17.98 19.52 -24.47
CA GLN A 187 17.86 18.28 -25.25
C GLN A 187 19.00 17.31 -24.95
N VAL A 188 20.25 17.81 -24.94
CA VAL A 188 21.43 16.99 -24.62
C VAL A 188 21.37 16.47 -23.18
N ASN A 189 20.97 17.30 -22.22
CA ASN A 189 20.86 16.88 -20.83
C ASN A 189 19.81 15.76 -20.65
N VAL A 190 18.65 15.88 -21.30
CA VAL A 190 17.59 14.86 -21.26
C VAL A 190 18.04 13.57 -21.95
N GLN A 191 18.84 13.65 -23.02
CA GLN A 191 19.45 12.46 -23.65
C GLN A 191 20.43 11.74 -22.72
N ASN A 192 21.28 12.48 -22.01
CA ASN A 192 22.20 11.91 -21.01
C ASN A 192 21.42 11.26 -19.85
N TRP A 193 20.31 11.88 -19.45
CA TRP A 193 19.42 11.32 -18.44
C TRP A 193 18.76 10.02 -18.90
N LEU A 194 18.27 9.96 -20.15
CA LEU A 194 17.75 8.72 -20.74
C LEU A 194 18.78 7.60 -20.69
N ALA A 195 20.03 7.88 -21.06
CA ALA A 195 21.11 6.90 -21.01
C ALA A 195 21.38 6.40 -19.57
N THR A 196 21.28 7.30 -18.59
CA THR A 196 21.43 6.98 -17.17
C THR A 196 20.30 6.06 -16.68
N VAL A 197 19.05 6.40 -16.97
CA VAL A 197 17.87 5.60 -16.59
C VAL A 197 17.93 4.22 -17.23
N GLN A 198 18.21 4.14 -18.54
CA GLN A 198 18.38 2.85 -19.22
C GLN A 198 19.53 2.01 -18.66
N GLY A 199 20.60 2.66 -18.18
CA GLY A 199 21.70 1.99 -17.50
C GLY A 199 21.28 1.39 -16.16
N ASN A 200 20.52 2.15 -15.37
CA ASN A 200 19.97 1.72 -14.09
C ASN A 200 18.98 0.56 -14.27
N ASP A 201 18.07 0.65 -15.23
CA ASP A 201 17.10 -0.42 -15.53
C ASP A 201 17.82 -1.74 -15.87
N ARG A 202 18.88 -1.68 -16.69
CA ARG A 202 19.71 -2.84 -17.01
C ARG A 202 20.43 -3.40 -15.79
N ALA A 203 20.96 -2.53 -14.93
CA ALA A 203 21.64 -2.95 -13.70
C ALA A 203 20.68 -3.63 -12.72
N GLN A 204 19.46 -3.10 -12.57
CA GLN A 204 18.41 -3.69 -11.74
C GLN A 204 17.95 -5.04 -12.30
N ALA A 205 17.71 -5.14 -13.61
CA ALA A 205 17.36 -6.40 -14.26
C ALA A 205 18.44 -7.48 -14.04
N ALA A 206 19.71 -7.12 -14.22
CA ALA A 206 20.84 -8.00 -13.96
C ALA A 206 20.94 -8.44 -12.48
N ALA A 207 20.67 -7.52 -11.54
CA ALA A 207 20.66 -7.83 -10.11
C ALA A 207 19.50 -8.78 -9.75
N ALA A 208 18.31 -8.56 -10.31
CA ALA A 208 17.15 -9.43 -10.11
C ALA A 208 17.39 -10.84 -10.68
N GLU A 209 17.99 -10.94 -11.87
CA GLU A 209 18.39 -12.22 -12.46
C GLU A 209 19.44 -12.94 -11.60
N ALA A 210 20.45 -12.21 -11.12
CA ALA A 210 21.47 -12.76 -10.21
C ALA A 210 20.85 -13.28 -8.91
N GLN A 211 19.87 -12.56 -8.34
CA GLN A 211 19.13 -13.02 -7.16
C GLN A 211 18.29 -14.26 -7.44
N ARG A 212 17.60 -14.34 -8.59
CA ARG A 212 16.85 -15.54 -8.99
C ARG A 212 17.78 -16.75 -9.10
N LEU A 213 18.92 -16.60 -9.77
CA LEU A 213 19.93 -17.65 -9.88
C LEU A 213 20.50 -18.06 -8.51
N ALA A 214 20.71 -17.10 -7.60
CA ALA A 214 21.16 -17.40 -6.24
C ALA A 214 20.09 -18.17 -5.44
N ALA A 215 18.82 -17.78 -5.53
CA ALA A 215 17.72 -18.47 -4.88
C ALA A 215 17.52 -19.90 -5.42
N GLU A 216 17.65 -20.09 -6.74
CA GLU A 216 17.61 -21.42 -7.36
C GLU A 216 18.76 -22.30 -6.88
N ARG A 217 19.99 -21.77 -6.86
CA ARG A 217 21.16 -22.47 -6.31
C ARG A 217 20.97 -22.85 -4.84
N ALA A 218 20.38 -21.97 -4.03
CA ALA A 218 20.07 -22.25 -2.63
C ALA A 218 19.04 -23.38 -2.49
N ARG A 219 17.97 -23.39 -3.30
CA ARG A 219 17.00 -24.50 -3.33
C ARG A 219 17.66 -25.83 -3.70
N ILE A 220 18.50 -25.84 -4.73
CA ILE A 220 19.24 -27.03 -5.15
C ILE A 220 20.16 -27.52 -4.02
N ALA A 221 20.84 -26.61 -3.32
CA ALA A 221 21.70 -26.97 -2.19
C ALA A 221 20.92 -27.62 -1.03
N VAL A 222 19.75 -27.07 -0.68
CA VAL A 222 18.85 -27.64 0.34
C VAL A 222 18.38 -29.04 -0.06
N GLU A 223 17.96 -29.22 -1.31
CA GLU A 223 17.50 -30.52 -1.80
C GLU A 223 18.65 -31.55 -1.84
N GLN A 224 19.85 -31.15 -2.27
CA GLN A 224 21.04 -32.00 -2.19
C GLN A 224 21.38 -32.40 -0.76
N GLN A 225 21.23 -31.48 0.20
CA GLN A 225 21.46 -31.77 1.61
C GLN A 225 20.44 -32.79 2.15
N ARG A 226 19.15 -32.61 1.84
CA ARG A 226 18.10 -33.60 2.16
C ARG A 226 18.42 -34.98 1.57
N GLN A 227 18.88 -35.04 0.32
CA GLN A 227 19.25 -36.31 -0.30
C GLN A 227 20.45 -36.98 0.40
N ARG A 228 21.44 -36.20 0.86
CA ARG A 228 22.57 -36.73 1.63
C ARG A 228 22.11 -37.29 2.99
N GLU A 229 21.21 -36.58 3.68
CA GLU A 229 20.65 -37.04 4.95
C GLU A 229 19.85 -38.35 4.78
N LEU A 230 19.04 -38.46 3.72
CA LEU A 230 18.32 -39.69 3.39
C LEU A 230 19.27 -40.84 3.04
N ALA A 231 20.32 -40.58 2.26
CA ALA A 231 21.32 -41.58 1.92
C ALA A 231 22.08 -42.09 3.15
N GLU A 232 22.43 -41.17 4.07
CA GLU A 232 23.08 -41.53 5.33
C GLU A 232 22.16 -42.32 6.25
N ALA A 233 20.89 -41.92 6.38
CA ALA A 233 19.89 -42.67 7.14
C ALA A 233 19.69 -44.09 6.59
N ALA A 234 19.63 -44.23 5.25
CA ALA A 234 19.54 -45.54 4.60
C ALA A 234 20.79 -46.39 4.87
N ARG A 235 21.98 -45.79 4.89
CA ARG A 235 23.24 -46.47 5.22
C ARG A 235 23.25 -46.97 6.67
N VAL A 236 22.80 -46.14 7.61
CA VAL A 236 22.67 -46.51 9.03
C VAL A 236 21.69 -47.65 9.22
N GLU A 237 20.52 -47.61 8.55
CA GLU A 237 19.54 -48.69 8.65
C GLU A 237 20.04 -49.98 8.01
N GLN A 238 20.73 -49.92 6.87
CA GLN A 238 21.39 -51.09 6.28
C GLN A 238 22.43 -51.70 7.22
N ALA A 239 23.25 -50.87 7.89
CA ALA A 239 24.22 -51.34 8.88
C ALA A 239 23.52 -52.01 10.08
N ARG A 240 22.39 -51.47 10.53
CA ARG A 240 21.57 -52.05 11.61
C ARG A 240 21.00 -53.41 11.20
N LEU A 241 20.45 -53.52 9.99
CA LEU A 241 19.91 -54.78 9.46
C LEU A 241 21.02 -55.83 9.29
N ALA A 242 22.20 -55.43 8.82
CA ALA A 242 23.36 -56.31 8.73
C ALA A 242 23.81 -56.83 10.11
N ALA A 243 23.87 -55.95 11.12
CA ALA A 243 24.18 -56.35 12.50
C ALA A 243 23.11 -57.28 13.09
N LEU A 244 21.83 -57.03 12.82
CA LEU A 244 20.74 -57.93 13.23
C LEU A 244 20.87 -59.30 12.54
N ALA A 245 21.19 -59.33 11.26
CA ALA A 245 21.42 -60.59 10.54
C ALA A 245 22.63 -61.34 11.10
N GLU A 246 23.72 -60.65 11.43
CA GLU A 246 24.91 -61.24 12.03
C GLU A 246 24.63 -61.83 13.43
N THR A 247 23.94 -61.07 14.29
CA THR A 247 23.50 -61.56 15.61
C THR A 247 22.58 -62.78 15.50
N GLN A 248 21.66 -62.81 14.52
CA GLN A 248 20.85 -64.00 14.26
C GLN A 248 21.68 -65.19 13.77
N ARG A 249 22.69 -64.97 12.93
CA ARG A 249 23.61 -66.05 12.50
C ARG A 249 24.38 -66.63 13.67
N LEU A 250 24.95 -65.76 14.52
CA LEU A 250 25.65 -66.17 15.74
C LEU A 250 24.72 -66.93 16.70
N ALA A 251 23.46 -66.50 16.85
CA ALA A 251 22.46 -67.19 17.66
C ALA A 251 22.10 -68.58 17.09
N LYS A 252 21.91 -68.70 15.77
CA LYS A 252 21.66 -69.98 15.10
C LYS A 252 22.86 -70.93 15.24
N GLU A 253 24.07 -70.42 15.13
CA GLU A 253 25.29 -71.21 15.31
C GLU A 253 25.43 -71.70 16.76
N ARG A 254 25.20 -70.83 17.75
CA ARG A 254 25.15 -71.22 19.16
C ARG A 254 24.08 -72.28 19.43
N ALA A 255 22.87 -72.12 18.88
CA ALA A 255 21.80 -73.08 19.04
C ALA A 255 22.13 -74.44 18.39
N ARG A 256 22.86 -74.44 17.26
CA ARG A 256 23.35 -75.68 16.63
C ARG A 256 24.37 -76.38 17.52
N ILE A 257 25.34 -75.64 18.06
CA ILE A 257 26.35 -76.17 18.98
C ILE A 257 25.67 -76.75 20.24
N GLU A 258 24.70 -76.04 20.82
CA GLU A 258 23.93 -76.54 21.97
C GLU A 258 23.09 -77.78 21.64
N ALA A 259 22.50 -77.85 20.45
CA ALA A 259 21.74 -79.01 20.02
C ALA A 259 22.64 -80.23 19.81
N GLU A 260 23.84 -80.01 19.27
CA GLU A 260 24.86 -81.04 19.11
C GLU A 260 25.36 -81.56 20.46
N SER A 261 25.68 -80.67 21.41
CA SER A 261 26.06 -81.07 22.77
C SER A 261 24.94 -81.82 23.49
N ARG A 262 23.67 -81.43 23.30
CA ARG A 262 22.51 -82.17 23.85
C ARG A 262 22.36 -83.55 23.21
N ARG A 263 22.60 -83.70 21.91
CA ARG A 263 22.57 -85.00 21.23
C ARG A 263 23.66 -85.92 21.75
N GLU A 264 24.88 -85.44 21.90
CA GLU A 264 25.99 -86.20 22.49
C GLU A 264 25.68 -86.63 23.94
N ALA A 265 25.11 -85.74 24.75
CA ALA A 265 24.68 -86.06 26.10
C ALA A 265 23.58 -87.14 26.13
N ALA A 266 22.59 -87.04 25.22
CA ALA A 266 21.52 -88.03 25.10
C ALA A 266 22.03 -89.38 24.59
N GLU A 267 23.03 -89.41 23.71
CA GLU A 267 23.66 -90.63 23.23
C GLU A 267 24.47 -91.32 24.34
N LYS A 268 25.23 -90.55 25.13
CA LYS A 268 25.92 -91.07 26.33
C LYS A 268 24.93 -91.64 27.35
N ALA A 269 23.80 -90.98 27.59
CA ALA A 269 22.75 -91.49 28.46
C ALA A 269 22.17 -92.81 27.94
N ARG A 270 21.89 -92.90 26.63
CA ARG A 270 21.42 -94.14 25.99
C ARG A 270 22.40 -95.31 26.12
N LEU A 271 23.69 -95.06 25.92
CA LEU A 271 24.73 -96.07 26.08
C LEU A 271 24.81 -96.53 27.54
N SER A 272 24.72 -95.59 28.50
CA SER A 272 24.67 -95.91 29.92
C SER A 272 23.44 -96.79 30.27
N ASP A 273 22.27 -96.47 29.73
CA ASP A 273 21.04 -97.25 29.92
C ASP A 273 21.15 -98.66 29.30
N GLN A 274 21.77 -98.79 28.13
CA GLN A 274 22.07 -100.10 27.51
C GLN A 274 23.01 -100.94 28.37
N HIS A 275 24.07 -100.35 28.91
CA HIS A 275 24.97 -101.03 29.84
C HIS A 275 24.22 -101.49 31.10
N HIS A 276 23.32 -100.67 31.63
CA HIS A 276 22.49 -101.03 32.77
C HIS A 276 21.56 -102.21 32.45
N GLN A 277 20.93 -102.23 31.27
CA GLN A 277 20.11 -103.34 30.81
C GLN A 277 20.91 -104.64 30.61
N GLN A 278 22.12 -104.57 30.07
CA GLN A 278 22.99 -105.75 29.92
C GLN A 278 23.39 -106.34 31.28
N ALA A 279 23.72 -105.48 32.25
CA ALA A 279 24.03 -105.92 33.61
C ALA A 279 22.85 -106.65 34.27
N LEU A 280 21.61 -106.17 34.04
CA LEU A 280 20.40 -106.84 34.50
C LEU A 280 20.19 -108.22 33.85
N ILE A 281 20.46 -108.35 32.55
CA ILE A 281 20.36 -109.64 31.83
C ILE A 281 21.40 -110.64 32.36
N GLU A 282 22.63 -110.20 32.63
CA GLU A 282 23.70 -111.06 33.13
C GLU A 282 23.45 -111.51 34.58
N ALA A 283 22.91 -110.62 35.42
CA ALA A 283 22.46 -110.97 36.77
C ALA A 283 21.34 -112.03 36.75
N THR A 284 20.46 -111.98 35.75
CA THR A 284 19.40 -112.97 35.56
C THR A 284 19.96 -114.32 35.10
N ARG A 285 20.98 -114.33 34.23
CA ARG A 285 21.67 -115.56 33.80
C ARG A 285 22.38 -116.28 34.95
N ARG A 286 23.07 -115.54 35.83
CA ARG A 286 23.73 -116.10 37.02
C ARG A 286 22.73 -116.71 38.01
N LYS A 287 21.56 -116.09 38.16
CA LYS A 287 20.45 -116.65 38.96
C LYS A 287 19.95 -117.99 38.42
N ASN A 288 19.82 -118.12 37.10
CA ASN A 288 19.33 -119.35 36.47
C ASN A 288 20.36 -120.50 36.50
N GLU A 289 21.66 -120.22 36.60
CA GLU A 289 22.71 -121.25 36.74
C GLU A 289 22.83 -121.78 38.19
N GLU A 290 22.53 -120.96 39.21
CA GLU A 290 22.52 -121.38 40.62
C GLU A 290 21.26 -122.19 41.02
N GLU A 291 20.17 -122.09 40.26
CA GLU A 291 18.91 -122.79 40.51
C GLU A 291 18.89 -124.27 40.07
N MET A 292 19.95 -124.77 39.41
CA MET A 292 20.00 -126.14 38.85
C MET A 292 20.56 -127.22 39.80
N ILE A 293 20.96 -126.88 41.04
CA ILE A 293 21.60 -127.82 42.00
C ILE A 293 20.81 -128.04 43.30
N ARG A 294 19.65 -127.40 43.51
CA ARG A 294 18.86 -127.59 44.74
C ARG A 294 17.35 -127.73 44.50
N THR A 295 16.93 -128.97 44.29
CA THR A 295 15.56 -129.46 44.60
C THR A 295 15.68 -130.91 45.05
N PRO A 296 14.94 -131.42 46.07
CA PRO A 296 13.58 -131.03 46.45
C PRO A 296 13.36 -131.06 47.98
N GLU A 297 13.51 -129.94 48.69
CA GLU A 297 13.24 -129.91 50.15
C GLU A 297 12.30 -128.78 50.61
N GLN A 298 11.83 -127.94 49.70
CA GLN A 298 10.98 -126.80 50.08
C GLN A 298 9.59 -126.82 49.41
N ALA A 299 9.22 -127.95 48.81
CA ALA A 299 7.89 -128.18 48.25
C ALA A 299 6.79 -128.51 49.29
N GLN A 300 7.12 -128.64 50.59
CA GLN A 300 6.12 -128.89 51.65
C GLN A 300 5.75 -127.65 52.49
N LEU A 301 6.47 -126.53 52.36
CA LEU A 301 6.19 -125.30 53.12
C LEU A 301 5.37 -124.25 52.35
N VAL A 302 5.20 -124.42 51.03
CA VAL A 302 4.43 -123.50 50.17
C VAL A 302 2.94 -123.90 50.10
N GLU A 303 2.60 -125.17 50.32
CA GLU A 303 1.20 -125.61 50.32
C GLU A 303 0.44 -125.20 51.60
N LEU A 304 1.13 -125.13 52.75
CA LEU A 304 0.55 -124.69 54.01
C LEU A 304 0.35 -123.15 54.06
N ALA A 305 1.26 -122.40 53.43
CA ALA A 305 1.19 -120.94 53.35
C ALA A 305 0.12 -120.43 52.36
N ASN A 306 -0.16 -121.19 51.29
CA ASN A 306 -1.21 -120.86 50.32
C ASN A 306 -2.64 -121.19 50.80
N LYS A 307 -2.80 -122.15 51.72
CA LYS A 307 -4.10 -122.41 52.39
C LYS A 307 -4.48 -121.32 53.41
N GLN A 308 -3.51 -120.64 54.01
CA GLN A 308 -3.78 -119.56 54.99
C GLN A 308 -3.96 -118.17 54.36
N LYS A 309 -3.36 -117.89 53.19
CA LYS A 309 -3.53 -116.60 52.49
C LYS A 309 -4.82 -116.46 51.68
N LEU A 310 -5.43 -117.57 51.23
CA LEU A 310 -6.70 -117.52 50.49
C LEU A 310 -7.93 -117.35 51.39
N ALA A 311 -7.84 -117.75 52.67
CA ALA A 311 -8.89 -117.56 53.67
C ALA A 311 -8.93 -116.11 54.25
N ALA A 312 -7.80 -115.40 54.23
CA ALA A 312 -7.72 -114.00 54.69
C ALA A 312 -8.11 -112.97 53.62
N LEU A 313 -8.01 -113.32 52.33
CA LEU A 313 -8.35 -112.42 51.21
C LEU A 313 -9.87 -112.38 50.92
N LEU A 314 -10.61 -113.43 51.27
CA LEU A 314 -12.07 -113.52 51.07
C LEU A 314 -12.89 -112.95 52.25
N ALA A 315 -12.27 -112.65 53.39
CA ALA A 315 -12.94 -112.03 54.55
C ALA A 315 -12.88 -110.49 54.56
N GLY A 316 -12.00 -109.85 53.77
CA GLY A 316 -11.88 -108.38 53.70
C GLY A 316 -12.80 -107.69 52.69
N TYR A 317 -13.37 -108.44 51.73
CA TYR A 317 -14.25 -107.88 50.70
C TYR A 317 -15.69 -107.59 51.18
N SER A 318 -16.11 -108.13 52.33
CA SER A 318 -17.44 -107.86 52.90
C SER A 318 -17.47 -106.65 53.85
N GLU A 319 -16.36 -106.30 54.49
CA GLU A 319 -16.26 -105.16 55.42
C GLU A 319 -16.05 -103.81 54.72
N THR A 320 -15.52 -103.83 53.49
CA THR A 320 -15.22 -102.62 52.72
C THR A 320 -16.45 -102.10 51.96
N LEU A 321 -17.39 -102.99 51.63
CA LEU A 321 -18.71 -102.65 51.05
C LEU A 321 -19.70 -102.09 52.09
N THR A 322 -19.55 -102.44 53.37
CA THR A 322 -20.39 -101.90 54.47
C THR A 322 -19.94 -100.51 54.94
N ARG A 323 -18.65 -100.17 54.78
CA ARG A 323 -18.09 -98.85 55.10
C ARG A 323 -18.51 -97.76 54.10
N LEU A 324 -18.56 -98.11 52.81
CA LEU A 324 -18.99 -97.22 51.73
C LEU A 324 -20.51 -96.90 51.77
N ILE A 325 -21.30 -97.78 52.41
CA ILE A 325 -22.76 -97.63 52.58
C ILE A 325 -23.12 -96.93 53.92
N ALA A 326 -22.17 -96.85 54.87
CA ALA A 326 -22.30 -96.09 56.11
C ALA A 326 -21.88 -94.61 55.94
N GLU A 327 -20.89 -94.31 55.10
CA GLU A 327 -20.52 -92.92 54.75
C GLU A 327 -21.60 -92.19 53.94
N ALA A 328 -22.39 -92.92 53.15
CA ALA A 328 -23.57 -92.40 52.45
C ALA A 328 -24.79 -92.13 53.37
N ARG A 329 -24.76 -92.59 54.63
CA ARG A 329 -25.82 -92.34 55.64
C ARG A 329 -25.42 -91.31 56.70
N ALA A 330 -24.14 -91.00 56.85
CA ALA A 330 -23.65 -89.96 57.77
C ALA A 330 -23.72 -88.52 57.20
N GLN A 331 -23.80 -88.34 55.88
CA GLN A 331 -23.96 -87.01 55.26
C GLN A 331 -25.43 -86.54 55.15
N SER A 332 -26.38 -87.31 55.67
CA SER A 332 -27.83 -87.05 55.62
C SER A 332 -28.43 -86.52 56.94
N GLN A 333 -27.60 -86.27 57.97
CA GLN A 333 -28.04 -85.72 59.26
C GLN A 333 -27.33 -84.42 59.68
N GLU A 334 -26.70 -83.70 58.76
CA GLU A 334 -26.38 -82.27 58.94
C GLU A 334 -27.24 -81.40 58.02
N ARG A 335 -28.55 -81.72 58.00
CA ARG A 335 -29.58 -80.71 57.79
C ARG A 335 -29.83 -80.04 59.14
N THR A 336 -29.38 -78.80 59.28
CA THR A 336 -30.23 -77.61 59.55
C THR A 336 -29.48 -76.58 60.40
N ARG A 337 -28.81 -75.62 59.76
CA ARG A 337 -29.20 -74.19 59.83
C ARG A 337 -28.59 -73.43 58.66
N ILE A 338 -29.41 -73.17 57.63
CA ILE A 338 -29.93 -71.84 57.25
C ILE A 338 -28.87 -71.04 56.46
N ALA A 339 -28.90 -71.09 55.13
CA ALA A 339 -29.70 -70.26 54.21
C ALA A 339 -28.85 -69.07 53.70
N ALA A 340 -28.88 -68.64 52.43
CA ALA A 340 -29.83 -68.93 51.38
C ALA A 340 -29.20 -68.61 50.00
N THR A 341 -29.49 -69.51 49.04
CA THR A 341 -29.99 -69.26 47.67
C THR A 341 -29.22 -68.31 46.73
N ASN A 342 -28.59 -68.84 45.66
CA ASN A 342 -29.19 -69.26 44.36
C ASN A 342 -29.41 -68.05 43.43
N SER A 343 -29.17 -68.03 42.13
CA SER A 343 -28.81 -68.98 41.06
C SER A 343 -29.02 -68.17 39.75
N VAL A 344 -28.54 -68.46 38.53
CA VAL A 344 -28.73 -69.65 37.70
C VAL A 344 -28.18 -69.29 36.29
N VAL A 345 -27.47 -70.25 35.66
CA VAL A 345 -27.54 -70.72 34.24
C VAL A 345 -27.36 -69.68 33.11
N GLY A 346 -26.62 -69.95 32.03
CA GLY A 346 -25.93 -71.14 31.53
C GLY A 346 -25.56 -70.93 30.04
N ASP A 347 -24.72 -71.83 29.51
CA ASP A 347 -24.60 -72.32 28.12
C ASP A 347 -24.64 -71.28 26.95
N THR A 348 -23.80 -71.28 25.92
CA THR A 348 -22.92 -72.29 25.31
C THR A 348 -22.09 -71.58 24.22
N ASP A 349 -20.96 -72.19 23.87
CA ASP A 349 -20.39 -72.31 22.52
C ASP A 349 -19.96 -71.09 21.65
N SER A 350 -18.71 -71.24 21.21
CA SER A 350 -18.20 -71.00 19.86
C SER A 350 -17.72 -69.61 19.43
N LYS A 351 -16.39 -69.57 19.26
CA LYS A 351 -15.61 -69.10 18.10
C LYS A 351 -15.67 -67.63 17.63
N ALA A 352 -14.43 -67.17 17.45
CA ALA A 352 -13.92 -66.35 16.35
C ALA A 352 -14.15 -64.82 16.37
N GLU A 353 -13.00 -64.14 16.51
CA GLU A 353 -12.49 -63.03 15.69
C GLU A 353 -13.36 -61.81 15.33
N ALA A 354 -12.65 -60.67 15.42
CA ALA A 354 -12.73 -59.47 14.57
C ALA A 354 -13.51 -58.23 15.09
N THR A 355 -12.70 -57.21 15.42
CA THR A 355 -12.67 -55.90 14.71
C THR A 355 -13.84 -54.91 14.89
N THR A 356 -13.57 -53.89 15.71
CA THR A 356 -13.68 -52.45 15.40
C THR A 356 -15.05 -51.72 15.43
N GLN A 357 -15.04 -50.63 16.22
CA GLN A 357 -15.73 -49.32 16.11
C GLN A 357 -17.18 -49.11 16.60
N LYS A 358 -17.25 -48.11 17.52
CA LYS A 358 -18.18 -46.96 17.58
C LYS A 358 -19.68 -47.20 17.82
N LEU A 359 -20.23 -46.73 18.95
CA LEU A 359 -21.07 -45.51 19.08
C LEU A 359 -21.68 -45.36 20.50
N ALA A 360 -21.90 -44.09 20.90
CA ALA A 360 -22.88 -43.53 21.88
C ALA A 360 -22.78 -43.99 23.35
N THR A 361 -22.44 -43.17 24.36
CA THR A 361 -22.90 -41.81 24.79
C THR A 361 -24.29 -41.81 25.43
N GLU A 362 -24.33 -41.83 26.76
CA GLU A 362 -25.38 -41.35 27.68
C GLU A 362 -24.74 -41.43 29.09
N GLN A 363 -24.78 -40.49 30.05
CA GLN A 363 -25.64 -39.35 30.36
C GLN A 363 -24.83 -38.24 31.05
N ALA A 364 -25.29 -37.01 30.87
CA ALA A 364 -24.83 -35.76 31.49
C ALA A 364 -25.79 -35.34 32.64
N PRO A 365 -25.48 -34.27 33.41
CA PRO A 365 -25.92 -34.06 34.78
C PRO A 365 -27.15 -33.14 34.95
N LEU A 366 -27.64 -33.11 36.18
CA LEU A 366 -28.63 -32.16 36.73
C LEU A 366 -27.97 -30.85 37.21
N GLN A 367 -28.80 -29.80 37.27
CA GLN A 367 -28.70 -28.51 38.00
C GLN A 367 -28.43 -27.27 37.10
N THR A 368 -29.47 -26.58 36.61
CA THR A 368 -30.38 -25.57 37.24
C THR A 368 -29.92 -24.12 37.04
N LYS A 369 -30.62 -23.43 36.13
CA LYS A 369 -30.85 -21.97 36.02
C LYS A 369 -31.74 -21.45 37.18
N PRO A 370 -31.73 -20.14 37.51
CA PRO A 370 -32.62 -19.11 36.89
C PRO A 370 -31.88 -17.77 36.59
N GLU A 371 -32.03 -17.04 35.47
CA GLU A 371 -33.13 -16.11 35.05
C GLU A 371 -33.60 -15.16 36.17
N GLN A 372 -33.59 -13.82 36.14
CA GLN A 372 -33.55 -12.67 35.19
C GLN A 372 -33.26 -11.37 36.05
N PRO A 373 -33.35 -10.07 35.63
CA PRO A 373 -33.67 -9.44 34.34
C PRO A 373 -32.71 -8.30 33.89
N ILE A 374 -32.97 -7.86 32.65
CA ILE A 374 -32.41 -6.71 31.94
C ILE A 374 -33.08 -5.41 32.43
N GLU A 375 -32.30 -4.42 32.90
CA GLU A 375 -32.69 -3.00 32.85
C GLU A 375 -31.45 -2.08 32.71
N LYS A 376 -31.50 -1.28 31.63
CA LYS A 376 -31.06 0.12 31.51
C LYS A 376 -29.59 0.47 31.82
N VAL A 377 -28.83 0.66 30.74
CA VAL A 377 -27.90 1.80 30.64
C VAL A 377 -28.23 2.55 29.35
N GLN A 378 -29.19 3.46 29.48
CA GLN A 378 -29.46 4.53 28.53
C GLN A 378 -29.03 5.82 29.23
N GLN A 379 -27.74 6.17 29.15
CA GLN A 379 -27.21 7.49 29.44
C GLN A 379 -25.71 7.56 29.10
N GLN A 380 -25.41 7.72 27.81
CA GLN A 380 -24.26 8.52 27.36
C GLN A 380 -24.45 9.02 25.92
N GLU A 381 -25.63 9.53 25.61
CA GLU A 381 -25.86 10.40 24.44
C GLU A 381 -26.01 11.84 24.94
N ARG A 382 -24.89 12.45 25.32
CA ARG A 382 -24.76 13.92 25.43
C ARG A 382 -23.30 14.29 25.37
N GLY A 383 -22.90 14.70 24.18
CA GLY A 383 -21.56 15.09 23.80
C GLY A 383 -21.35 14.55 22.39
N ALA A 384 -21.27 15.41 21.40
CA ALA A 384 -20.70 15.03 20.12
C ALA A 384 -19.25 14.64 20.41
N THR A 385 -18.99 13.35 20.64
CA THR A 385 -17.64 12.83 20.82
C THR A 385 -16.95 13.02 19.49
N LYS A 386 -15.98 13.92 19.47
CA LYS A 386 -15.11 14.19 18.33
C LYS A 386 -14.49 12.83 17.94
N VAL A 387 -14.82 12.32 16.76
CA VAL A 387 -14.36 11.01 16.27
C VAL A 387 -12.83 10.99 16.28
N GLN A 388 -12.23 9.98 16.92
CA GLN A 388 -10.79 9.77 16.96
C GLN A 388 -10.40 8.67 15.98
N HIS A 389 -9.54 8.97 15.01
CA HIS A 389 -8.96 7.95 14.12
C HIS A 389 -7.55 7.62 14.58
N VAL A 390 -7.27 6.33 14.81
CA VAL A 390 -5.93 5.86 15.18
C VAL A 390 -5.30 5.16 13.98
N TYR A 391 -4.06 5.50 13.63
CA TYR A 391 -3.31 4.87 12.55
C TYR A 391 -2.18 4.01 13.14
N PRO A 392 -2.44 2.73 13.43
CA PRO A 392 -1.48 1.86 14.12
C PRO A 392 -0.44 1.25 13.15
N ALA A 393 0.81 1.19 13.60
CA ALA A 393 1.94 0.59 12.90
C ALA A 393 2.86 -0.19 13.85
N SER A 394 3.67 -1.10 13.31
CA SER A 394 4.73 -1.77 14.07
C SER A 394 6.01 -0.93 14.03
N GLY A 395 6.56 -0.56 15.20
CA GLY A 395 7.83 0.19 15.28
C GLY A 395 9.01 -0.58 14.68
N VAL A 396 9.07 -1.90 14.92
CA VAL A 396 10.13 -2.79 14.40
C VAL A 396 10.11 -2.87 12.88
N LEU A 397 8.93 -2.88 12.27
CA LEU A 397 8.81 -2.91 10.81
C LEU A 397 9.07 -1.53 10.20
N ALA A 398 8.52 -0.47 10.82
CA ALA A 398 8.64 0.90 10.32
C ALA A 398 10.08 1.40 10.31
N THR A 399 10.93 0.93 11.24
CA THR A 399 12.35 1.33 11.28
C THR A 399 13.17 0.78 10.11
N ASN A 400 12.71 -0.29 9.45
CA ASN A 400 13.49 -1.01 8.43
C ASN A 400 12.82 -1.04 7.05
N SER A 401 11.53 -0.70 6.96
CA SER A 401 10.76 -0.88 5.75
C SER A 401 9.54 0.04 5.68
N PRO A 402 8.99 0.29 4.48
CA PRO A 402 7.73 0.99 4.34
C PRO A 402 6.60 0.25 5.06
N VAL A 403 5.82 0.98 5.86
CA VAL A 403 4.63 0.47 6.57
C VAL A 403 3.43 1.30 6.18
N VAL A 404 2.29 0.64 5.96
CA VAL A 404 1.02 1.28 5.66
C VAL A 404 0.02 1.01 6.77
N SER A 405 -0.72 2.04 7.15
CA SER A 405 -1.73 1.99 8.20
C SER A 405 -3.02 2.63 7.72
N PHE A 406 -4.14 2.03 8.09
CA PHE A 406 -5.48 2.56 7.84
C PHE A 406 -6.11 2.97 9.16
N ALA A 407 -7.10 3.86 9.11
CA ALA A 407 -7.83 4.28 10.31
C ALA A 407 -8.39 3.06 11.05
N SER A 408 -8.00 2.91 12.30
CA SER A 408 -8.39 1.86 13.25
C SER A 408 -8.05 0.42 12.83
N LYS A 409 -7.11 0.22 11.88
CA LYS A 409 -6.68 -1.12 11.44
C LYS A 409 -5.17 -1.17 11.15
N ALA A 410 -4.46 -1.96 11.94
CA ALA A 410 -3.06 -2.28 11.70
C ALA A 410 -2.94 -3.20 10.48
N THR A 411 -2.01 -2.89 9.58
CA THR A 411 -1.78 -3.64 8.35
C THR A 411 -0.32 -4.03 8.25
N SER A 412 -0.06 -5.33 8.02
CA SER A 412 1.28 -5.82 7.71
C SER A 412 1.39 -6.12 6.22
N LEU A 413 2.41 -5.53 5.58
CA LEU A 413 2.82 -5.90 4.24
C LEU A 413 3.72 -7.15 4.34
N SER A 414 3.64 -8.04 3.36
CA SER A 414 4.56 -9.18 3.31
C SER A 414 6.02 -8.67 3.19
N PRO A 415 7.03 -9.35 3.76
CA PRO A 415 8.42 -8.92 3.63
C PRO A 415 8.88 -8.73 2.17
N ALA A 416 8.35 -9.54 1.26
CA ALA A 416 8.61 -9.42 -0.17
C ALA A 416 8.02 -8.13 -0.76
N THR A 417 6.77 -7.80 -0.41
CA THR A 417 6.09 -6.57 -0.85
C THR A 417 6.78 -5.33 -0.30
N SER A 418 7.10 -5.29 0.99
CA SER A 418 7.79 -4.14 1.61
C SER A 418 9.18 -3.91 0.99
N SER A 419 9.93 -4.98 0.75
CA SER A 419 11.24 -4.90 0.08
C SER A 419 11.12 -4.40 -1.36
N ALA A 420 10.11 -4.86 -2.10
CA ALA A 420 9.86 -4.41 -3.46
C ALA A 420 9.46 -2.92 -3.52
N ILE A 421 8.57 -2.47 -2.63
CA ILE A 421 8.18 -1.05 -2.52
C ILE A 421 9.39 -0.18 -2.17
N LEU A 422 10.21 -0.60 -1.21
CA LEU A 422 11.43 0.14 -0.84
C LEU A 422 12.42 0.23 -2.01
N THR A 423 12.55 -0.85 -2.78
CA THR A 423 13.37 -0.88 -3.99
C THR A 423 12.84 0.10 -5.04
N SER A 424 11.52 0.10 -5.28
CA SER A 424 10.88 1.06 -6.18
C SER A 424 11.04 2.51 -5.71
N LEU A 425 10.95 2.79 -4.40
CA LEU A 425 11.18 4.12 -3.83
C LEU A 425 12.61 4.59 -4.11
N ARG A 426 13.61 3.75 -3.84
CA ARG A 426 15.03 4.08 -4.10
C ARG A 426 15.29 4.32 -5.58
N ALA A 427 14.69 3.52 -6.46
CA ALA A 427 14.76 3.75 -7.90
C ALA A 427 14.11 5.08 -8.31
N GLY A 428 12.96 5.40 -7.73
CA GLY A 428 12.27 6.67 -7.94
C GLY A 428 13.08 7.88 -7.47
N LEU A 429 13.69 7.80 -6.28
CA LEU A 429 14.57 8.83 -5.73
C LEU A 429 15.76 9.12 -6.65
N LEU A 430 16.45 8.09 -7.12
CA LEU A 430 17.55 8.24 -8.08
C LEU A 430 17.07 8.88 -9.39
N THR A 431 15.88 8.52 -9.85
CA THR A 431 15.29 9.06 -11.08
C THR A 431 14.95 10.54 -10.93
N VAL A 432 14.29 10.93 -9.83
CA VAL A 432 13.95 12.33 -9.51
C VAL A 432 15.21 13.18 -9.34
N GLN A 433 16.21 12.69 -8.63
CA GLN A 433 17.49 13.39 -8.45
C GLN A 433 18.23 13.59 -9.78
N ALA A 434 18.26 12.55 -10.63
CA ALA A 434 18.86 12.65 -11.96
C ALA A 434 18.09 13.61 -12.88
N ALA A 435 16.75 13.64 -12.78
CA ALA A 435 15.90 14.57 -13.52
C ALA A 435 16.19 16.04 -13.14
N ALA A 436 16.31 16.31 -11.83
CA ALA A 436 16.67 17.62 -11.31
C ALA A 436 18.06 18.06 -11.80
N ALA A 437 19.04 17.14 -11.79
CA ALA A 437 20.39 17.39 -12.31
C ALA A 437 20.41 17.64 -13.84
N ALA A 438 19.46 17.09 -14.60
CA ALA A 438 19.35 17.26 -16.04
C ALA A 438 18.76 18.63 -16.48
N LEU A 439 18.52 19.56 -15.55
CA LEU A 439 17.92 20.88 -15.80
C LEU A 439 16.55 20.78 -16.50
N ILE A 440 15.79 19.72 -16.19
CA ILE A 440 14.39 19.67 -16.55
C ILE A 440 13.71 20.71 -15.70
N SER A 441 13.32 21.79 -16.35
CA SER A 441 12.74 22.93 -15.69
C SER A 441 11.29 22.56 -15.32
N GLY A 442 11.03 22.57 -14.02
CA GLY A 442 9.76 22.22 -13.40
C GLY A 442 9.73 20.88 -12.66
N PRO A 443 8.65 20.61 -11.89
CA PRO A 443 8.61 19.51 -10.95
C PRO A 443 8.68 18.16 -11.67
N VAL A 444 9.30 17.20 -11.01
CA VAL A 444 9.39 15.82 -11.48
C VAL A 444 8.79 14.91 -10.44
N LEU A 445 7.96 13.96 -10.87
CA LEU A 445 7.32 12.98 -10.02
C LEU A 445 7.58 11.58 -10.54
N VAL A 446 7.87 10.66 -9.62
CA VAL A 446 7.98 9.24 -9.89
C VAL A 446 7.07 8.44 -8.97
N GLY A 447 6.10 7.72 -9.52
CA GLY A 447 5.26 6.78 -8.79
C GLY A 447 6.04 5.53 -8.41
N PHE A 448 5.90 5.03 -7.17
CA PHE A 448 6.65 3.86 -6.70
C PHE A 448 5.80 2.79 -6.01
N ALA A 449 4.61 3.14 -5.52
CA ALA A 449 3.64 2.17 -5.03
C ALA A 449 2.20 2.58 -5.40
N ALA A 450 1.28 1.64 -5.43
CA ALA A 450 -0.14 1.90 -5.65
C ALA A 450 -1.02 1.05 -4.72
N LEU A 451 -2.02 1.69 -4.13
CA LEU A 451 -3.17 1.07 -3.47
C LEU A 451 -4.25 0.83 -4.53
N LEU A 452 -4.56 -0.43 -4.83
CA LEU A 452 -5.55 -0.79 -5.85
C LEU A 452 -6.95 -0.90 -5.25
N MET A 453 -7.94 -0.20 -5.82
CA MET A 453 -9.36 -0.33 -5.47
C MET A 453 -9.71 0.02 -4.02
N PRO A 454 -9.50 1.27 -3.56
CA PRO A 454 -9.99 1.70 -2.25
C PRO A 454 -11.51 1.65 -2.21
N SER A 455 -12.09 1.42 -1.03
CA SER A 455 -13.53 1.20 -0.81
C SER A 455 -14.46 2.12 -1.63
N ARG A 456 -15.50 1.51 -2.24
CA ARG A 456 -16.44 2.15 -3.16
C ARG A 456 -17.50 3.04 -2.51
N LEU A 457 -17.76 2.86 -1.22
CA LEU A 457 -18.85 3.55 -0.50
C LEU A 457 -18.45 4.94 0.02
N GLY A 458 -17.46 5.57 -0.61
CA GLY A 458 -17.23 7.00 -0.46
C GLY A 458 -16.39 7.43 0.74
N ASN A 459 -16.00 6.52 1.61
CA ASN A 459 -15.12 6.83 2.74
C ASN A 459 -13.67 6.57 2.38
N GLY A 460 -13.24 6.98 1.17
CA GLY A 460 -11.93 6.68 0.60
C GLY A 460 -10.90 6.57 1.70
N GLU A 461 -10.46 5.33 1.99
CA GLU A 461 -9.82 5.06 3.27
C GLU A 461 -8.59 5.95 3.39
N ARG A 462 -8.66 6.93 4.29
CA ARG A 462 -7.49 7.72 4.63
C ARG A 462 -6.48 6.72 5.16
N PHE A 463 -5.32 6.66 4.53
CA PHE A 463 -4.24 5.77 4.91
C PHE A 463 -2.98 6.60 5.07
N SER A 464 -2.09 6.14 5.94
CA SER A 464 -0.76 6.69 6.08
C SER A 464 0.25 5.68 5.58
N MET A 465 1.23 6.12 4.80
CA MET A 465 2.46 5.37 4.56
C MET A 465 3.59 6.03 5.34
N SER A 466 4.33 5.22 6.09
CA SER A 466 5.59 5.62 6.71
C SER A 466 6.75 4.95 6.00
N VAL A 467 7.85 5.68 5.84
CA VAL A 467 9.13 5.16 5.37
C VAL A 467 10.25 5.60 6.32
N PRO A 468 11.32 4.82 6.50
CA PRO A 468 12.48 5.27 7.25
C PRO A 468 13.02 6.61 6.68
N LEU A 469 13.20 7.62 7.53
CA LEU A 469 13.65 8.95 7.08
C LEU A 469 15.04 8.89 6.42
N ALA A 470 15.85 7.90 6.79
CA ALA A 470 17.17 7.64 6.22
C ALA A 470 17.16 7.45 4.69
N GLU A 471 16.01 7.11 4.08
CA GLU A 471 15.86 7.03 2.63
C GLU A 471 15.82 8.41 1.96
N LEU A 472 15.46 9.47 2.70
CA LEU A 472 15.24 10.83 2.19
C LEU A 472 16.26 11.85 2.71
N SER A 473 16.81 11.62 3.91
CA SER A 473 17.72 12.54 4.59
C SER A 473 18.75 11.79 5.43
N SER A 474 19.96 12.36 5.52
CA SER A 474 21.04 11.89 6.38
C SER A 474 21.15 12.67 7.70
N GLU A 475 20.14 13.47 8.05
CA GLU A 475 20.14 14.24 9.29
C GLU A 475 20.21 13.34 10.53
N SER A 476 20.92 13.82 11.55
CA SER A 476 21.11 13.04 12.78
C SER A 476 19.85 13.03 13.64
N ALA A 477 19.60 11.94 14.37
CA ALA A 477 18.47 11.84 15.29
C ALA A 477 18.48 12.96 16.37
N GLN A 478 19.68 13.38 16.81
CA GLN A 478 19.83 14.48 17.77
C GLN A 478 19.36 15.81 17.16
N THR A 479 19.81 16.14 15.96
CA THR A 479 19.37 17.35 15.24
C THR A 479 17.85 17.34 15.06
N LEU A 480 17.30 16.20 14.64
CA LEU A 480 15.86 16.06 14.40
C LEU A 480 15.06 16.28 15.69
N ARG A 481 15.55 15.79 16.84
CA ARG A 481 14.90 16.02 18.14
C ARG A 481 14.96 17.49 18.56
N GLU A 482 16.08 18.17 18.36
CA GLU A 482 16.19 19.61 18.63
C GLU A 482 15.22 20.45 17.76
N ILE A 483 14.97 20.02 16.51
CA ILE A 483 13.97 20.64 15.63
C ILE A 483 12.56 20.33 16.15
N ALA A 484 12.29 19.07 16.51
CA ALA A 484 10.99 18.62 17.02
C ALA A 484 10.60 19.31 18.33
N ASP A 485 11.54 19.49 19.26
CA ASP A 485 11.32 20.16 20.55
C ASP A 485 10.89 21.63 20.37
N ARG A 486 11.26 22.24 19.24
CA ARG A 486 10.89 23.60 18.87
C ARG A 486 9.70 23.66 17.92
N GLN A 487 9.10 22.51 17.59
CA GLN A 487 8.05 22.38 16.56
C GLN A 487 8.49 22.99 15.21
N GLY A 488 9.76 22.81 14.85
CA GLY A 488 10.35 23.35 13.63
C GLY A 488 10.12 22.48 12.40
N THR A 489 10.59 22.97 11.26
CA THR A 489 10.55 22.27 9.98
C THR A 489 11.94 21.86 9.51
N LEU A 490 12.03 20.76 8.76
CA LEU A 490 13.22 20.34 8.03
C LEU A 490 13.01 20.54 6.53
N GLU A 491 13.99 21.15 5.87
CA GLU A 491 13.99 21.32 4.42
C GLU A 491 14.43 20.04 3.72
N LEU A 492 13.58 19.50 2.84
CA LEU A 492 13.88 18.32 2.05
C LEU A 492 13.82 18.63 0.54
N PRO A 493 14.84 18.20 -0.24
CA PRO A 493 14.88 18.43 -1.69
C PRO A 493 13.84 17.60 -2.46
N VAL A 494 13.29 16.57 -1.83
CA VAL A 494 12.26 15.69 -2.36
C VAL A 494 11.19 15.45 -1.30
N GLY A 495 9.95 15.24 -1.73
CA GLY A 495 8.84 14.89 -0.85
C GLY A 495 8.06 13.70 -1.39
N LEU A 496 7.41 12.98 -0.47
CA LEU A 496 6.45 11.94 -0.83
C LEU A 496 5.02 12.49 -0.81
N GLY A 497 4.19 11.99 -1.72
CA GLY A 497 2.78 12.35 -1.85
C GLY A 497 1.93 11.18 -2.33
N VAL A 498 0.60 11.35 -2.30
CA VAL A 498 -0.37 10.30 -2.66
C VAL A 498 -1.48 10.84 -3.56
N ARG A 499 -1.52 10.52 -4.85
CA ARG A 499 -2.60 10.99 -5.73
C ARG A 499 -3.54 9.87 -6.12
N ARG A 500 -4.80 10.22 -6.44
CA ARG A 500 -5.70 9.33 -7.17
C ARG A 500 -5.14 9.06 -8.57
N LEU A 501 -5.21 7.82 -9.01
CA LEU A 501 -4.96 7.43 -10.39
C LEU A 501 -5.88 6.27 -10.77
N GLY A 502 -6.79 6.50 -11.72
CA GLY A 502 -7.83 5.53 -12.07
C GLY A 502 -8.64 5.11 -10.84
N ALA A 503 -8.93 3.82 -10.72
CA ALA A 503 -9.61 3.24 -9.57
C ALA A 503 -8.70 3.05 -8.34
N GLY A 504 -7.47 3.58 -8.31
CA GLY A 504 -6.50 3.39 -7.22
C GLY A 504 -5.91 4.70 -6.67
N ALA A 505 -5.04 4.58 -5.66
CA ALA A 505 -4.21 5.67 -5.16
C ALA A 505 -2.72 5.35 -5.37
N GLU A 506 -2.02 6.20 -6.11
CA GLU A 506 -0.58 6.11 -6.31
C GLU A 506 0.17 6.90 -5.24
N ILE A 507 1.20 6.27 -4.68
CA ILE A 507 2.22 6.90 -3.84
C ILE A 507 3.43 7.23 -4.71
N PHE A 508 3.91 8.45 -4.60
CA PHE A 508 4.98 8.98 -5.44
C PHE A 508 6.04 9.73 -4.64
N VAL A 509 7.22 9.85 -5.24
CA VAL A 509 8.29 10.76 -4.82
C VAL A 509 8.45 11.85 -5.85
N ALA A 510 8.68 13.09 -5.43
CA ALA A 510 8.80 14.21 -6.34
C ALA A 510 9.74 15.30 -5.82
N THR A 511 10.26 16.13 -6.72
CA THR A 511 11.07 17.31 -6.36
C THR A 511 10.24 18.29 -5.55
N SER A 512 10.81 18.80 -4.46
CA SER A 512 10.23 19.93 -3.73
C SER A 512 10.51 21.24 -4.49
N ASP A 513 9.48 22.05 -4.72
CA ASP A 513 9.59 23.34 -5.44
C ASP A 513 8.76 24.47 -4.79
N ASP A 514 8.20 24.22 -3.60
CA ASP A 514 7.31 25.10 -2.82
C ASP A 514 6.02 25.53 -3.53
N PHE A 515 5.82 25.15 -4.79
CA PHE A 515 4.61 25.43 -5.54
C PHE A 515 3.69 24.21 -5.57
N HIS A 516 4.25 23.03 -5.84
CA HIS A 516 3.53 21.76 -5.90
C HIS A 516 3.77 20.92 -4.65
N ILE A 517 5.00 20.95 -4.14
CA ILE A 517 5.41 20.23 -2.93
C ILE A 517 6.29 21.15 -2.09
N ARG A 518 5.78 21.55 -0.93
CA ARG A 518 6.55 22.25 0.11
C ARG A 518 7.80 21.49 0.50
N SER A 519 8.95 22.16 0.41
CA SER A 519 10.25 21.67 0.83
C SER A 519 10.36 21.58 2.36
N SER A 520 9.72 22.50 3.07
CA SER A 520 9.63 22.51 4.53
C SER A 520 8.65 21.44 5.04
N VAL A 521 9.15 20.47 5.83
CA VAL A 521 8.33 19.41 6.45
C VAL A 521 8.37 19.52 7.97
N LEU A 522 7.21 19.51 8.63
CA LEU A 522 7.11 19.63 10.08
C LEU A 522 7.68 18.40 10.80
N VAL A 523 8.48 18.64 11.84
CA VAL A 523 9.09 17.61 12.68
C VAL A 523 8.37 17.52 14.02
N LEU A 524 7.91 16.32 14.39
CA LEU A 524 7.12 16.03 15.58
C LEU A 524 7.80 14.97 16.44
N ASN A 525 7.72 15.13 17.76
CA ASN A 525 8.14 14.10 18.72
C ASN A 525 6.98 13.14 18.99
N ALA A 526 7.26 11.84 18.97
CA ALA A 526 6.37 10.82 19.49
C ALA A 526 6.47 10.74 21.02
N ALA A 527 5.33 10.73 21.69
CA ALA A 527 5.22 10.57 23.14
C ALA A 527 4.92 9.10 23.45
N TYR A 528 5.50 8.55 24.51
CA TYR A 528 5.17 7.19 24.94
C TYR A 528 3.92 7.21 25.82
N ASP A 529 2.89 6.49 25.41
CA ASP A 529 1.69 6.25 26.19
C ASP A 529 1.84 4.94 26.97
N LEU A 530 2.09 5.08 28.28
CA LEU A 530 2.25 3.95 29.20
C LEU A 530 0.98 3.10 29.36
N LEU A 531 -0.21 3.65 29.12
CA LEU A 531 -1.46 2.93 29.33
C LEU A 531 -1.72 1.92 28.20
N ASN A 532 -1.37 2.31 26.98
CA ASN A 532 -1.64 1.55 25.77
C ASN A 532 -0.40 0.85 25.20
N ASP A 533 0.77 1.04 25.83
CA ASP A 533 2.08 0.52 25.41
C ASP A 533 2.38 0.83 23.93
N VAL A 534 2.20 2.10 23.56
CA VAL A 534 2.45 2.61 22.20
C VAL A 534 3.11 3.98 22.25
N TYR A 535 3.90 4.28 21.23
CA TYR A 535 4.28 5.65 20.93
C TYR A 535 3.16 6.34 20.15
N GLU A 536 2.77 7.55 20.52
CA GLU A 536 1.70 8.32 19.91
C GLU A 536 2.13 9.70 19.43
N VAL A 537 1.51 10.17 18.35
CA VAL A 537 1.60 11.56 17.86
C VAL A 537 0.21 12.06 17.49
N ALA A 538 -0.18 13.20 18.05
CA ALA A 538 -1.39 13.91 17.64
C ALA A 538 -1.10 14.79 16.42
N LEU A 539 -1.97 14.75 15.41
CA LEU A 539 -1.82 15.57 14.21
C LEU A 539 -2.16 17.06 14.49
N PRO A 540 -1.33 18.02 14.05
CA PRO A 540 -1.54 19.45 14.34
C PRO A 540 -2.90 20.01 13.89
N ASP A 541 -3.37 19.62 12.70
CA ASP A 541 -4.63 20.09 12.10
C ASP A 541 -5.83 19.20 12.46
N SER A 542 -5.59 18.14 13.23
CA SER A 542 -6.58 17.18 13.68
C SER A 542 -6.14 16.55 15.01
N PRO A 543 -6.26 17.27 16.14
CA PRO A 543 -5.80 16.77 17.44
C PRO A 543 -6.64 15.59 17.98
N THR A 544 -7.52 15.02 17.16
CA THR A 544 -8.25 13.77 17.42
C THR A 544 -7.76 12.60 16.59
N ASP A 545 -6.92 12.84 15.58
CA ASP A 545 -6.30 11.77 14.81
C ASP A 545 -4.90 11.50 15.39
N PHE A 546 -4.63 10.24 15.70
CA PHE A 546 -3.38 9.80 16.31
C PHE A 546 -2.66 8.81 15.39
N LEU A 547 -1.36 9.00 15.21
CA LEU A 547 -0.48 7.94 14.73
C LEU A 547 0.04 7.16 15.92
N THR A 548 0.03 5.83 15.86
CA THR A 548 0.56 4.98 16.94
C THR A 548 1.55 3.94 16.43
N TRP A 549 2.59 3.67 17.21
CA TRP A 549 3.58 2.64 16.93
C TRP A 549 3.80 1.75 18.14
N THR A 550 3.77 0.43 17.93
CA THR A 550 4.23 -0.50 18.98
C THR A 550 5.74 -0.31 19.21
N PRO A 551 6.21 -0.33 20.47
CA PRO A 551 7.63 -0.20 20.79
C PRO A 551 8.47 -1.28 20.11
N ALA A 552 9.66 -0.91 19.61
CA ALA A 552 10.66 -1.90 19.23
C ALA A 552 11.46 -2.39 20.44
N ILE A 553 11.57 -1.55 21.48
CA ILE A 553 12.09 -1.85 22.81
C ILE A 553 11.11 -1.21 23.82
N SER A 554 10.53 -2.00 24.72
CA SER A 554 9.59 -1.51 25.73
C SER A 554 10.34 -0.75 26.85
N PRO A 555 9.97 0.51 27.16
CA PRO A 555 10.58 1.27 28.23
C PRO A 555 10.35 0.62 29.61
N GLY A 556 11.44 0.21 30.28
CA GLY A 556 11.40 -0.30 31.66
C GLY A 556 11.49 -1.82 31.83
N ASP A 557 11.42 -2.60 30.74
CA ASP A 557 11.62 -4.06 30.81
C ASP A 557 13.10 -4.42 30.72
N SER A 558 13.66 -4.86 31.85
CA SER A 558 15.03 -5.41 31.93
C SER A 558 15.08 -6.92 31.62
N SER A 559 14.06 -7.46 30.96
CA SER A 559 13.90 -8.91 30.79
C SER A 559 14.72 -9.43 29.61
N THR A 560 15.50 -10.49 29.85
CA THR A 560 16.36 -11.16 28.86
C THR A 560 15.66 -12.30 28.11
N GLU A 561 14.33 -12.35 28.11
CA GLU A 561 13.61 -13.35 27.33
C GLU A 561 13.55 -12.94 25.85
N SER A 562 13.82 -13.92 24.99
CA SER A 562 13.81 -13.88 23.51
C SER A 562 12.65 -13.04 22.94
N PRO A 563 12.80 -12.45 21.73
CA PRO A 563 11.91 -11.38 21.27
C PRO A 563 10.44 -11.81 21.37
N MET A 564 9.66 -10.88 21.89
CA MET A 564 8.22 -11.00 22.08
C MET A 564 7.59 -11.57 20.80
N VAL A 565 6.89 -12.69 20.96
CA VAL A 565 6.15 -13.36 19.88
C VAL A 565 5.31 -12.30 19.18
N ASP A 566 5.56 -12.15 17.87
CA ASP A 566 4.77 -11.32 16.97
C ASP A 566 3.31 -11.72 17.16
N THR A 567 2.52 -10.88 17.84
CA THR A 567 1.07 -11.07 17.88
C THR A 567 0.62 -10.92 16.44
N ASP A 568 0.32 -12.05 15.79
CA ASP A 568 -0.23 -12.16 14.44
C ASP A 568 -1.32 -11.11 14.27
N SER A 569 -0.94 -9.94 13.77
CA SER A 569 -1.88 -8.91 13.38
C SER A 569 -2.59 -9.49 12.16
N PRO A 570 -3.93 -9.53 12.14
CA PRO A 570 -4.65 -10.12 11.03
C PRO A 570 -4.16 -9.49 9.73
N ALA A 571 -3.68 -10.32 8.80
CA ALA A 571 -3.25 -9.88 7.49
C ALA A 571 -4.34 -8.99 6.88
N TYR A 572 -3.97 -7.83 6.38
CA TYR A 572 -4.92 -6.90 5.79
C TYR A 572 -5.59 -7.55 4.58
N THR A 573 -6.91 -7.70 4.68
CA THR A 573 -7.80 -8.23 3.63
C THR A 573 -8.48 -7.11 2.82
N GLY A 574 -7.94 -5.89 2.82
CA GLY A 574 -8.46 -4.79 2.00
C GLY A 574 -7.67 -4.61 0.70
N ALA A 575 -7.84 -3.46 0.06
CA ALA A 575 -7.19 -3.01 -1.18
C ALA A 575 -5.66 -3.29 -1.23
N PRO A 576 -5.15 -4.18 -2.10
CA PRO A 576 -3.73 -4.55 -2.10
C PRO A 576 -2.84 -3.35 -2.44
N ILE A 577 -1.73 -3.21 -1.71
CA ILE A 577 -0.68 -2.24 -2.01
C ILE A 577 0.43 -2.96 -2.76
N VAL A 578 0.68 -2.53 -3.98
CA VAL A 578 1.66 -3.15 -4.88
C VAL A 578 2.78 -2.17 -5.21
N PRO A 579 4.03 -2.66 -5.35
CA PRO A 579 5.07 -1.86 -5.98
C PRO A 579 4.64 -1.59 -7.43
N ILE A 580 4.82 -0.36 -7.90
CA ILE A 580 4.67 -0.03 -9.31
C ILE A 580 6.03 0.33 -9.89
N GLU A 581 6.19 0.09 -11.19
CA GLU A 581 7.34 0.59 -11.92
C GLU A 581 7.34 2.11 -11.90
N GLY A 582 8.54 2.68 -11.78
CA GLY A 582 8.84 4.10 -11.55
C GLY A 582 8.24 5.07 -12.58
N ARG A 583 6.92 5.20 -12.63
CA ARG A 583 6.20 6.03 -13.57
C ARG A 583 6.64 7.47 -13.41
N LEU A 584 7.24 8.02 -14.45
CA LEU A 584 7.81 9.36 -14.44
C LEU A 584 6.87 10.35 -15.12
N ASP A 585 6.41 11.32 -14.33
CA ASP A 585 5.65 12.47 -14.81
C ASP A 585 6.50 13.73 -14.70
N LEU A 586 6.61 14.44 -15.82
CA LEU A 586 7.29 15.71 -15.90
C LEU A 586 6.26 16.83 -15.85
N ASN A 587 6.52 17.82 -15.01
CA ASN A 587 5.62 18.94 -14.77
C ASN A 587 4.19 18.50 -14.37
N PRO A 588 4.02 17.60 -13.38
CA PRO A 588 2.69 17.20 -12.95
C PRO A 588 1.95 18.40 -12.36
N ILE A 589 0.68 18.55 -12.72
CA ILE A 589 -0.22 19.44 -12.00
C ILE A 589 -0.62 18.72 -10.72
N LEU A 590 0.03 19.06 -9.62
CA LEU A 590 -0.27 18.55 -8.30
C LEU A 590 -1.19 19.55 -7.59
N VAL A 591 -2.41 19.11 -7.28
CA VAL A 591 -3.31 19.88 -6.40
C VAL A 591 -2.88 19.58 -4.97
N GLU A 592 -2.40 20.60 -4.26
CA GLU A 592 -1.90 20.47 -2.90
C GLU A 592 -2.99 19.90 -1.97
N GLY A 593 -2.60 19.01 -1.06
CA GLY A 593 -3.52 18.41 -0.08
C GLY A 593 -2.96 17.28 0.79
N TRP A 594 -1.65 17.01 0.74
CA TRP A 594 -1.05 15.89 1.50
C TRP A 594 -0.47 16.36 2.82
N GLU A 595 -1.04 15.85 3.91
CA GLU A 595 -0.42 15.94 5.23
C GLU A 595 0.82 15.03 5.28
N ARG A 596 1.93 15.60 5.74
CA ARG A 596 3.22 14.90 5.82
C ARG A 596 4.01 15.40 7.02
N PHE A 597 4.69 14.49 7.70
CA PHE A 597 5.39 14.78 8.94
C PHE A 597 6.66 13.95 9.03
N ILE A 598 7.65 14.48 9.73
CA ILE A 598 8.79 13.70 10.21
C ILE A 598 8.51 13.38 11.67
N ILE A 599 8.52 12.10 12.02
CA ILE A 599 8.26 11.63 13.38
C ILE A 599 9.57 11.16 14.00
N VAL A 600 9.89 11.72 15.16
CA VAL A 600 11.10 11.42 15.94
C VAL A 600 10.68 10.70 17.22
N PHE A 601 11.30 9.56 17.49
CA PHE A 601 11.04 8.75 18.68
C PHE A 601 12.14 8.96 19.72
N PRO A 602 11.89 8.69 21.02
CA PRO A 602 12.91 8.59 22.06
C PRO A 602 14.02 7.57 21.73
N ASP A 603 15.25 7.77 22.22
CA ASP A 603 16.40 6.91 21.87
C ASP A 603 16.25 5.46 22.35
N ASP A 604 15.53 5.27 23.44
CA ASP A 604 15.22 3.97 24.05
C ASP A 604 14.06 3.23 23.36
N SER A 605 13.38 3.87 22.39
CA SER A 605 12.27 3.24 21.66
C SER A 605 12.67 2.11 20.72
N GLY A 606 13.92 2.13 20.23
CA GLY A 606 14.39 1.27 19.14
C GLY A 606 13.79 1.58 17.76
N ILE A 607 13.06 2.69 17.59
CA ILE A 607 12.41 3.09 16.33
C ILE A 607 13.18 4.27 15.71
N ALA A 608 13.67 4.10 14.48
CA ALA A 608 14.32 5.19 13.74
C ALA A 608 13.31 6.29 13.35
N PRO A 609 13.77 7.54 13.11
CA PRO A 609 12.91 8.60 12.61
C PRO A 609 12.20 8.22 11.29
N LEU A 610 10.93 8.58 11.17
CA LEU A 610 10.07 8.19 10.06
C LEU A 610 9.58 9.42 9.27
N TYR A 611 9.52 9.30 7.95
CA TYR A 611 8.75 10.22 7.11
C TYR A 611 7.37 9.60 6.87
N VAL A 612 6.32 10.30 7.29
CA VAL A 612 4.93 9.85 7.20
C VAL A 612 4.20 10.73 6.19
N VAL A 613 3.50 10.11 5.25
CA VAL A 613 2.60 10.77 4.29
C VAL A 613 1.20 10.20 4.42
N PHE A 614 0.20 11.06 4.38
CA PHE A 614 -1.20 10.67 4.34
C PHE A 614 -1.77 10.75 2.94
N SER A 615 -2.61 9.78 2.60
CA SER A 615 -3.55 9.95 1.51
C SER A 615 -4.53 11.07 1.86
N SER A 616 -4.78 11.95 0.89
CA SER A 616 -5.98 12.77 0.92
C SER A 616 -7.01 12.07 0.05
N PRO A 617 -8.05 11.46 0.63
CA PRO A 617 -9.09 10.81 -0.16
C PRO A 617 -9.97 11.81 -0.91
N TYR A 618 -9.81 13.11 -0.65
CA TYR A 618 -10.69 14.20 -1.05
C TYR A 618 -9.92 15.24 -1.89
N ALA A 619 -9.43 14.80 -3.05
CA ALA A 619 -8.63 15.62 -3.95
C ALA A 619 -9.30 16.99 -4.22
N GLY A 620 -8.54 18.07 -4.08
CA GLY A 620 -9.00 19.44 -4.35
C GLY A 620 -9.94 20.07 -3.32
N GLY A 621 -10.25 19.38 -2.22
CA GLY A 621 -10.95 19.94 -1.07
C GLY A 621 -10.06 20.91 -0.28
N TYR A 622 -10.57 22.08 0.13
CA TYR A 622 -9.80 23.03 0.96
C TYR A 622 -10.48 23.48 2.27
N VAL A 623 -11.74 23.09 2.52
CA VAL A 623 -12.43 23.33 3.79
C VAL A 623 -12.68 22.02 4.52
N LYS A 624 -12.23 21.91 5.77
CA LYS A 624 -12.53 20.75 6.63
C LYS A 624 -13.94 20.85 7.19
N GLY A 625 -14.78 19.85 6.93
CA GLY A 625 -16.13 19.71 7.47
C GLY A 625 -16.12 19.62 8.99
N LYS A 626 -17.09 20.26 9.63
CA LYS A 626 -17.16 20.38 11.09
C LYS A 626 -17.57 19.05 11.74
N TYR A 627 -18.51 18.33 11.12
CA TYR A 627 -19.05 17.09 11.68
C TYR A 627 -18.44 15.85 11.01
N SER A 628 -18.31 15.90 9.68
CA SER A 628 -17.74 14.82 8.88
C SER A 628 -16.23 14.69 9.03
N GLY A 629 -15.53 15.79 9.35
CA GLY A 629 -14.06 15.85 9.34
C GLY A 629 -13.45 15.77 7.93
N ARG A 630 -14.27 15.65 6.88
CA ARG A 630 -13.82 15.49 5.48
C ARG A 630 -13.51 16.85 4.87
N THR A 631 -12.45 16.92 4.08
CA THR A 631 -12.13 18.14 3.31
C THR A 631 -12.99 18.22 2.05
N TYR A 632 -13.59 19.36 1.76
CA TYR A 632 -14.45 19.60 0.60
C TYR A 632 -14.49 21.09 0.21
N ASN A 633 -15.19 21.42 -0.87
CA ASN A 633 -15.37 22.80 -1.36
C ASN A 633 -16.85 23.21 -1.20
N PRO A 634 -17.24 23.91 -0.11
CA PRO A 634 -18.64 24.18 0.22
C PRO A 634 -19.42 24.94 -0.86
N GLU A 635 -18.75 25.83 -1.57
CA GLU A 635 -19.27 26.60 -2.69
C GLU A 635 -19.47 25.75 -3.97
N GLN A 636 -18.86 24.57 -4.03
CA GLN A 636 -18.97 23.60 -5.12
C GLN A 636 -19.76 22.34 -4.70
N SER A 637 -20.68 22.48 -3.74
CA SER A 637 -21.46 21.38 -3.17
C SER A 637 -22.91 21.27 -3.67
N GLY A 638 -23.29 22.01 -4.72
CA GLY A 638 -24.62 21.90 -5.31
C GLY A 638 -25.71 22.53 -4.44
N GLY A 639 -25.35 23.58 -3.69
CA GLY A 639 -26.25 24.31 -2.81
C GLY A 639 -25.65 24.58 -1.42
N PRO A 640 -26.27 25.44 -0.60
CA PRO A 640 -25.77 25.77 0.73
C PRO A 640 -25.82 24.55 1.67
N ILE A 641 -25.02 24.61 2.74
CA ILE A 641 -25.15 23.71 3.89
C ILE A 641 -26.34 24.18 4.74
N LEU A 642 -27.23 23.25 5.09
CA LEU A 642 -28.47 23.49 5.83
C LEU A 642 -28.40 22.80 7.19
N ASP A 643 -29.13 23.32 8.18
CA ASP A 643 -29.23 22.70 9.50
C ASP A 643 -30.42 21.72 9.53
N LEU A 644 -30.19 20.46 9.11
CA LEU A 644 -31.24 19.45 8.95
C LEU A 644 -31.20 18.38 10.06
N ASP A 645 -32.34 17.72 10.29
CA ASP A 645 -32.47 16.57 11.19
C ASP A 645 -33.10 15.39 10.46
N TRP A 646 -32.35 14.30 10.35
CA TRP A 646 -32.81 13.08 9.69
C TRP A 646 -33.92 12.36 10.47
N ARG A 647 -34.04 12.60 11.78
CA ARG A 647 -35.01 11.92 12.66
C ARG A 647 -36.46 12.25 12.34
N THR A 648 -36.70 13.37 11.65
CA THR A 648 -38.06 13.80 11.30
C THR A 648 -38.55 13.20 9.97
N ALA A 649 -37.72 12.41 9.29
CA ALA A 649 -38.06 11.88 7.98
C ALA A 649 -39.12 10.78 8.03
N VAL A 650 -39.95 10.75 7.00
CA VAL A 650 -40.93 9.69 6.76
C VAL A 650 -40.53 8.99 5.47
N ILE A 651 -40.29 7.69 5.56
CA ILE A 651 -39.95 6.88 4.38
C ILE A 651 -41.21 6.73 3.52
N THR A 652 -41.14 7.27 2.31
CA THR A 652 -42.23 7.24 1.32
C THR A 652 -41.83 6.49 0.06
N GLN A 653 -42.81 5.96 -0.67
CA GLN A 653 -42.59 5.29 -1.95
C GLN A 653 -41.82 6.17 -2.94
N ALA A 654 -42.20 7.45 -3.06
CA ALA A 654 -41.54 8.39 -3.95
C ALA A 654 -40.08 8.62 -3.56
N GLY A 655 -39.79 8.76 -2.26
CA GLY A 655 -38.42 8.91 -1.82
C GLY A 655 -37.58 7.65 -2.00
N VAL A 656 -38.12 6.45 -1.77
CA VAL A 656 -37.35 5.20 -2.02
C VAL A 656 -37.05 5.04 -3.51
N THR A 657 -37.97 5.42 -4.40
CA THR A 657 -37.70 5.50 -5.84
C THR A 657 -36.54 6.46 -6.15
N ASN A 658 -36.52 7.65 -5.53
CA ASN A 658 -35.44 8.62 -5.70
C ASN A 658 -34.10 8.14 -5.13
N VAL A 659 -34.08 7.45 -3.99
CA VAL A 659 -32.87 6.84 -3.42
C VAL A 659 -32.29 5.83 -4.41
N LYS A 660 -33.11 4.90 -4.92
CA LYS A 660 -32.68 3.91 -5.92
C LYS A 660 -32.16 4.57 -7.19
N LEU A 661 -32.81 5.65 -7.63
CA LEU A 661 -32.39 6.42 -8.80
C LEU A 661 -31.00 7.05 -8.58
N HIS A 662 -30.79 7.67 -7.41
CA HIS A 662 -29.51 8.28 -7.08
C HIS A 662 -28.38 7.26 -7.02
N VAL A 663 -28.60 6.18 -6.29
CA VAL A 663 -27.62 5.12 -6.08
C VAL A 663 -27.24 4.40 -7.38
N ALA A 664 -28.21 4.19 -8.28
CA ALA A 664 -27.98 3.57 -9.58
C ALA A 664 -27.07 4.38 -10.51
N ARG A 665 -26.79 5.65 -10.20
CA ARG A 665 -25.79 6.48 -10.89
C ARG A 665 -24.37 5.97 -10.63
N PHE A 666 -24.11 5.31 -9.51
CA PHE A 666 -22.76 4.91 -9.13
C PHE A 666 -22.45 3.47 -9.53
N ASN A 667 -21.17 3.09 -9.42
CA ASN A 667 -20.75 1.70 -9.59
C ASN A 667 -21.56 0.80 -8.63
N GLN A 668 -21.94 -0.40 -9.10
CA GLN A 668 -22.78 -1.30 -8.31
C GLN A 668 -22.11 -1.63 -6.97
N SER A 669 -22.94 -1.64 -5.91
CA SER A 669 -22.53 -1.97 -4.55
C SER A 669 -23.56 -2.86 -3.88
N ASP A 670 -23.11 -4.01 -3.38
CA ASP A 670 -23.93 -4.96 -2.63
C ASP A 670 -24.51 -4.34 -1.36
N ALA A 671 -23.79 -3.41 -0.73
CA ALA A 671 -24.26 -2.68 0.45
C ALA A 671 -25.45 -1.78 0.12
N ASN A 672 -25.35 -1.05 -0.99
CA ASN A 672 -26.45 -0.23 -1.49
C ASN A 672 -27.67 -1.08 -1.85
N ASP A 673 -27.45 -2.26 -2.44
CA ASP A 673 -28.53 -3.20 -2.74
C ASP A 673 -29.25 -3.68 -1.46
N ILE A 674 -28.49 -3.99 -0.40
CA ILE A 674 -29.07 -4.36 0.91
C ILE A 674 -29.86 -3.20 1.51
N MET A 675 -29.30 -1.99 1.55
CA MET A 675 -30.00 -0.83 2.09
C MET A 675 -31.28 -0.52 1.29
N ASN A 676 -31.24 -0.61 -0.04
CA ASN A 676 -32.42 -0.46 -0.89
C ASN A 676 -33.49 -1.52 -0.60
N GLN A 677 -33.11 -2.79 -0.44
CA GLN A 677 -34.03 -3.87 -0.07
C GLN A 677 -34.66 -3.65 1.31
N ARG A 678 -33.88 -3.12 2.28
CA ARG A 678 -34.38 -2.77 3.61
C ARG A 678 -35.44 -1.68 3.53
N LEU A 679 -35.20 -0.60 2.77
CA LEU A 679 -36.19 0.47 2.57
C LEU A 679 -37.48 -0.05 1.93
N GLU A 680 -37.40 -0.98 0.98
CA GLU A 680 -38.58 -1.62 0.38
C GLU A 680 -39.37 -2.48 1.37
N ARG A 681 -38.68 -3.22 2.26
CA ARG A 681 -39.32 -4.01 3.31
C ARG A 681 -40.00 -3.13 4.36
N ILE A 682 -39.40 -1.98 4.68
CA ILE A 682 -39.99 -0.98 5.57
C ILE A 682 -41.29 -0.43 4.97
N LEU A 683 -41.30 -0.10 3.66
CA LEU A 683 -42.50 0.37 2.98
C LEU A 683 -43.64 -0.65 2.96
N LYS A 684 -43.32 -1.94 2.91
CA LYS A 684 -44.29 -3.04 2.97
C LYS A 684 -44.82 -3.30 4.38
N GLY A 685 -44.18 -2.74 5.41
CA GLY A 685 -44.48 -3.02 6.82
C GLY A 685 -43.86 -4.33 7.32
N ASP A 686 -42.97 -4.95 6.55
CA ASP A 686 -42.29 -6.21 6.91
C ASP A 686 -41.12 -6.00 7.88
N LEU A 687 -40.69 -4.75 8.07
CA LEU A 687 -39.55 -4.36 8.88
C LEU A 687 -39.79 -2.97 9.50
N ASN A 688 -39.45 -2.81 10.77
CA ASN A 688 -39.39 -1.48 11.38
C ASN A 688 -38.09 -0.78 10.96
N PHE A 689 -38.17 0.51 10.65
CA PHE A 689 -36.97 1.29 10.33
C PHE A 689 -36.06 1.45 11.56
N THR A 690 -34.78 1.58 11.30
CA THR A 690 -33.75 1.94 12.28
C THR A 690 -33.20 3.34 11.99
N ASP A 691 -32.43 3.90 12.92
CA ASP A 691 -31.75 5.18 12.71
C ASP A 691 -30.82 5.15 11.48
N THR A 692 -30.16 4.02 11.21
CA THR A 692 -29.32 3.84 10.02
C THR A 692 -30.14 3.89 8.73
N ASP A 693 -31.35 3.29 8.72
CA ASP A 693 -32.23 3.35 7.55
C ASP A 693 -32.71 4.78 7.27
N LEU A 694 -33.01 5.56 8.32
CA LEU A 694 -33.40 6.98 8.18
C LEU A 694 -32.23 7.85 7.73
N ARG A 695 -31.04 7.68 8.29
CA ARG A 695 -29.83 8.40 7.87
C ARG A 695 -29.51 8.13 6.41
N TYR A 696 -29.45 6.86 6.00
CA TYR A 696 -29.26 6.48 4.59
C TYR A 696 -30.32 7.12 3.70
N TYR A 697 -31.61 6.93 4.00
CA TYR A 697 -32.71 7.47 3.21
C TYR A 697 -32.63 8.98 3.00
N THR A 698 -32.40 9.73 4.07
CA THR A 698 -32.33 11.20 4.03
C THR A 698 -31.06 11.73 3.36
N HIS A 699 -29.95 11.03 3.55
CA HIS A 699 -28.65 11.32 2.94
C HIS A 699 -28.72 11.17 1.42
N GLU A 700 -29.12 10.00 0.92
CA GLU A 700 -29.20 9.73 -0.52
C GLU A 700 -30.17 10.68 -1.26
N LEU A 701 -31.28 11.07 -0.61
CA LEU A 701 -32.21 12.05 -1.18
C LEU A 701 -31.61 13.45 -1.31
N ARG A 702 -30.85 13.87 -0.29
CA ARG A 702 -30.23 15.19 -0.26
C ARG A 702 -29.05 15.28 -1.22
N GLU A 703 -28.26 14.22 -1.35
CA GLU A 703 -27.24 14.12 -2.38
C GLU A 703 -27.85 14.21 -3.79
N LEU A 704 -28.93 13.48 -4.06
CA LEU A 704 -29.63 13.59 -5.34
C LEU A 704 -30.03 15.02 -5.71
N GLU A 705 -30.53 15.79 -4.74
CA GLU A 705 -30.88 17.20 -4.93
C GLU A 705 -29.64 18.03 -5.31
N ARG A 706 -28.52 17.84 -4.60
CA ARG A 706 -27.25 18.52 -4.91
C ARG A 706 -26.77 18.18 -6.32
N TYR A 707 -26.88 16.92 -6.73
CA TYR A 707 -26.56 16.47 -8.09
C TYR A 707 -27.41 17.16 -9.16
N ARG A 708 -28.71 17.30 -8.91
CA ARG A 708 -29.61 18.04 -9.81
C ARG A 708 -29.25 19.53 -9.86
N ASN A 709 -28.83 20.12 -8.73
CA ASN A 709 -28.38 21.52 -8.68
C ASN A 709 -27.07 21.77 -9.43
N PHE A 710 -26.21 20.75 -9.59
CA PHE A 710 -25.07 20.82 -10.50
C PHE A 710 -25.45 20.76 -11.99
N GLY A 711 -26.70 20.41 -12.31
CA GLY A 711 -27.17 20.23 -13.67
C GLY A 711 -26.96 18.83 -14.25
N TYR A 712 -26.62 17.83 -13.43
CA TYR A 712 -26.57 16.43 -13.87
C TYR A 712 -27.99 15.89 -14.07
N SER A 713 -28.18 15.13 -15.15
CA SER A 713 -29.37 14.30 -15.31
C SER A 713 -29.36 13.15 -14.31
N ASP A 714 -30.53 12.54 -14.11
CA ASP A 714 -30.69 11.45 -13.15
C ASP A 714 -29.97 10.15 -13.56
N ASP A 715 -29.51 10.05 -14.81
CA ASP A 715 -28.79 8.90 -15.40
C ASP A 715 -27.30 9.17 -15.71
N THR A 716 -26.80 10.39 -15.45
CA THR A 716 -25.40 10.74 -15.74
C THR A 716 -24.57 10.79 -14.46
N SER A 717 -23.42 10.13 -14.49
CA SER A 717 -22.42 10.14 -13.43
C SER A 717 -21.29 11.11 -13.77
N PRO A 718 -20.76 11.88 -12.80
CA PRO A 718 -19.54 12.63 -13.01
C PRO A 718 -18.37 11.65 -13.24
N SER A 719 -17.31 12.14 -13.88
CA SER A 719 -16.04 11.38 -13.98
C SER A 719 -15.58 10.89 -12.61
N GLU A 720 -14.99 9.70 -12.54
CA GLU A 720 -14.41 9.16 -11.29
C GLU A 720 -13.30 10.04 -10.71
N GLU A 721 -12.69 10.90 -11.54
CA GLU A 721 -11.66 11.87 -11.14
C GLU A 721 -12.26 13.20 -10.63
N SER A 722 -13.58 13.35 -10.64
CA SER A 722 -14.27 14.58 -10.27
C SER A 722 -14.39 14.76 -8.75
N THR A 723 -14.20 15.99 -8.28
CA THR A 723 -14.40 16.38 -6.88
C THR A 723 -15.88 16.47 -6.48
N ILE A 724 -16.78 16.44 -7.48
CA ILE A 724 -18.23 16.66 -7.32
C ILE A 724 -18.86 15.67 -6.35
N TRP A 725 -18.51 14.39 -6.48
CA TRP A 725 -19.02 13.36 -5.58
C TRP A 725 -18.64 13.67 -4.14
N ASN A 726 -17.36 13.96 -3.87
CA ASN A 726 -16.91 14.28 -2.52
C ASN A 726 -17.56 15.55 -1.97
N ASN A 727 -17.71 16.59 -2.80
CA ASN A 727 -18.31 17.85 -2.37
C ASN A 727 -19.81 17.71 -2.05
N ALA A 728 -20.55 16.92 -2.83
CA ALA A 728 -21.96 16.64 -2.60
C ALA A 728 -22.16 15.78 -1.35
N HIS A 729 -21.38 14.72 -1.23
CA HIS A 729 -21.44 13.76 -0.14
C HIS A 729 -21.09 14.41 1.19
N THR A 730 -19.93 15.08 1.25
CA THR A 730 -19.48 15.77 2.46
C THR A 730 -20.47 16.84 2.90
N ALA A 731 -20.98 17.65 1.97
CA ALA A 731 -21.97 18.67 2.30
C ALA A 731 -23.28 18.08 2.86
N THR A 732 -23.68 16.89 2.40
CA THR A 732 -24.86 16.21 2.91
C THR A 732 -24.64 15.63 4.30
N LEU A 733 -23.45 15.11 4.59
CA LEU A 733 -23.07 14.72 5.96
C LEU A 733 -23.11 15.94 6.90
N GLU A 734 -22.60 17.09 6.45
CA GLU A 734 -22.67 18.34 7.22
C GLU A 734 -24.11 18.81 7.43
N ASP A 735 -25.00 18.66 6.45
CA ASP A 735 -26.42 19.02 6.58
C ASP A 735 -27.07 18.31 7.78
N TYR A 736 -26.76 17.03 7.93
CA TYR A 736 -27.34 16.14 8.95
C TYR A 736 -26.45 15.96 10.19
N LYS A 737 -25.33 16.68 10.28
CA LYS A 737 -24.36 16.62 11.40
C LYS A 737 -23.80 15.21 11.62
N LEU A 738 -23.55 14.50 10.52
CA LEU A 738 -23.05 13.13 10.52
C LEU A 738 -21.53 13.12 10.37
N GLY A 739 -20.88 12.14 11.01
CA GLY A 739 -19.47 11.80 10.78
C GLY A 739 -19.27 11.10 9.43
N SER A 740 -18.02 10.77 9.10
CA SER A 740 -17.68 10.03 7.86
C SER A 740 -17.72 8.51 8.01
N GLU A 741 -18.15 7.97 9.15
CA GLU A 741 -18.12 6.53 9.41
C GLU A 741 -19.13 5.78 8.55
N LEU A 742 -18.71 4.66 7.94
CA LEU A 742 -19.56 3.85 7.07
C LEU A 742 -20.80 3.32 7.81
N THR A 743 -20.63 2.99 9.09
CA THR A 743 -21.67 2.44 9.97
C THR A 743 -22.80 3.42 10.30
N LEU A 744 -22.64 4.70 9.96
CA LEU A 744 -23.72 5.69 10.09
C LEU A 744 -24.78 5.54 9.00
N LEU A 745 -24.36 5.19 7.79
CA LEU A 745 -25.24 5.05 6.62
C LEU A 745 -25.53 3.58 6.28
N TYR A 746 -24.65 2.64 6.65
CA TYR A 746 -24.81 1.23 6.32
C TYR A 746 -24.92 0.37 7.58
N ASN A 747 -25.86 -0.58 7.56
CA ASN A 747 -25.97 -1.55 8.63
C ASN A 747 -24.87 -2.63 8.50
N GLU A 748 -24.65 -3.41 9.55
CA GLU A 748 -23.62 -4.45 9.59
C GLU A 748 -23.73 -5.45 8.43
N GLU A 749 -24.95 -5.82 8.04
CA GLU A 749 -25.21 -6.71 6.90
C GLU A 749 -24.71 -6.10 5.58
N ALA A 750 -25.01 -4.81 5.33
CA ALA A 750 -24.55 -4.10 4.16
C ALA A 750 -23.01 -3.95 4.15
N VAL A 751 -22.40 -3.62 5.29
CA VAL A 751 -20.93 -3.54 5.43
C VAL A 751 -20.26 -4.88 5.14
N ASN A 752 -20.81 -5.97 5.66
CA ASN A 752 -20.28 -7.32 5.40
C ASN A 752 -20.40 -7.72 3.92
N ALA A 753 -21.49 -7.35 3.26
CA ALA A 753 -21.67 -7.62 1.84
C ALA A 753 -20.72 -6.80 0.96
N MET A 754 -20.45 -5.53 1.31
CA MET A 754 -19.39 -4.74 0.67
C MET A 754 -18.04 -5.44 0.78
N ASN A 755 -17.63 -5.82 2.00
CA ASN A 755 -16.36 -6.51 2.21
C ASN A 755 -16.26 -7.80 1.38
N ALA A 756 -17.36 -8.55 1.27
CA ALA A 756 -17.42 -9.75 0.45
C ALA A 756 -17.40 -9.46 -1.05
N GLN A 757 -17.94 -8.32 -1.51
CA GLN A 757 -17.86 -7.88 -2.90
C GLN A 757 -16.43 -7.51 -3.28
N ASP A 758 -15.79 -6.68 -2.45
CA ASP A 758 -14.42 -6.22 -2.65
C ASP A 758 -13.46 -7.42 -2.77
N GLU A 759 -13.63 -8.44 -1.92
CA GLU A 759 -12.85 -9.69 -1.99
C GLU A 759 -13.09 -10.46 -3.29
N ARG A 760 -14.35 -10.60 -3.75
CA ARG A 760 -14.65 -11.35 -4.99
C ARG A 760 -14.01 -10.70 -6.22
N GLU A 761 -14.04 -9.39 -6.28
CA GLU A 761 -13.49 -8.63 -7.40
C GLU A 761 -11.96 -8.66 -7.39
N TYR A 762 -11.35 -8.52 -6.21
CA TYR A 762 -9.92 -8.75 -6.03
C TYR A 762 -9.48 -10.12 -6.59
N GLN A 763 -10.21 -11.19 -6.26
CA GLN A 763 -9.88 -12.53 -6.75
C GLN A 763 -10.03 -12.68 -8.27
N ASN A 764 -10.95 -11.94 -8.89
CA ASN A 764 -11.13 -11.96 -10.35
C ASN A 764 -9.98 -11.24 -11.07
N ASP A 765 -9.51 -10.12 -10.53
CA ASP A 765 -8.41 -9.37 -11.13
C ASP A 765 -7.05 -10.04 -10.92
N MET A 766 -6.82 -10.64 -9.76
CA MET A 766 -5.60 -11.46 -9.56
C MET A 766 -5.49 -12.62 -10.56
N ARG A 767 -6.62 -13.15 -11.04
CA ARG A 767 -6.63 -14.15 -12.12
C ARG A 767 -6.36 -13.57 -13.50
N SER A 768 -6.72 -12.31 -13.74
CA SER A 768 -6.48 -11.65 -15.04
C SER A 768 -5.01 -11.25 -15.22
N PHE A 769 -4.28 -10.99 -14.13
CA PHE A 769 -2.82 -10.77 -14.16
C PHE A 769 -1.99 -12.06 -14.25
N ALA A 770 -2.59 -13.22 -13.99
CA ALA A 770 -1.92 -14.53 -14.05
C ALA A 770 -2.10 -15.25 -15.41
N GLN A 771 -2.86 -14.65 -16.34
CA GLN A 771 -3.00 -15.08 -17.74
C GLN A 771 -2.21 -14.15 -18.65
#